data_AF-A0A9Q1HT91-F1
#
_entry.id   AF-A0A9Q1HT91-F1
#
_cell.length_a   1.000
_cell.length_b   1.000
_cell.length_c   1.000
_cell.angle_alpha   90.00
_cell.angle_beta   90.00
_cell.angle_gamma   90.00
#
_symmetry.space_group_name_H-M   'P 1'
#
loop_
_entity.id
_entity.type
_entity.pdbx_description
1 polymer ?
#
loop_
_entity_poly.entity_id
_entity_poly.type
_entity_poly.pdbx_seq_one_letter_code
_entity_poly.pdbx_strand_id
1 'polypeptide(L)'
;MDSSPSEELSRLAYSNVNMKAHAEERLLRTLLTDYNKMSRPVANTTDVVLVRFGLSIAQLIDVDEKNQMMTTNVWVKQEWNDYKLRWNPQDYENVTSVRIPSELIWRPDIVLYNNADGDFAVTHLTKAHLFHDGRIKWVPPAIYKSSCSIDVTFFPFDQQNCKMKFGSWTYDKAKIDLVSMASNVDQMDYWESGEWVIMNAVGKYNTKKYECCTEIYPDITYSFIIRRLPLFYTINLIIPCLLISCLTVLVFYLPSDCAEKITLCISVLLSLTVFLLLITEIIPSTSLVIPLIGEYLLFTMIFVTLSIIITVFVLNVHHRSPRTHTMPHWVRRVFLDVIPIYLFMKRPSTVCKDNCKRLIEMMHKKVSPTSIWAEAESSLFVPQPDGQGTPARSPSPSLCLPMEQHLPKTQLLSASSQYSILLEEPHLQDCFSPSPSPSILLSLSPDGPRGHPKERSLSVQHALDERELPQGVPRCHSCSFQYCCVQEEASQSAGFLRIPSPCGMAHPKPTTPFDRPSPVTDGKEQQLFLMSPSMKLAIEGVQYIADHLRAEDADFSVKEDWKYVAMHFRKHFLFTDDGITRLSFNAERMYTLLSGLYKYMFQKDEYCILILGLDNAGKTTFLEQTKTKFSKNYKGMSLSKITTTVGLNIGTIDVGKARLMFWDLGGQEELQSLWDKYYAESHGVIYVIDSTDEERLSESKEAFEKMISSEVLEGVPLLVLANKQDVENCLSVPDIKTAFSDCAPKIGKRDCLVQPCTALTGQGVNEGIEWMVKCVVRNIHRPPRQKDIT
;
A
#
# COMPACT_ATOMS: atom_id res chain seq x y z
N MET A 1 -52.49 -61.34 34.84
CA MET A 1 -52.93 -60.56 33.66
C MET A 1 -52.22 -59.24 33.82
N ASP A 2 -51.03 -59.11 33.23
CA ASP A 2 -50.12 -58.02 33.60
C ASP A 2 -49.38 -57.57 32.33
N SER A 3 -49.85 -56.47 31.74
CA SER A 3 -49.16 -55.78 30.65
C SER A 3 -48.07 -54.87 31.22
N SER A 4 -46.91 -54.82 30.56
CA SER A 4 -45.78 -54.05 31.09
C SER A 4 -46.06 -52.53 31.09
N PRO A 5 -45.65 -51.77 32.13
CA PRO A 5 -45.87 -50.31 32.17
C PRO A 5 -45.26 -49.56 30.97
N SER A 6 -44.20 -50.12 30.38
CA SER A 6 -43.55 -49.64 29.16
C SER A 6 -44.46 -49.66 27.92
N GLU A 7 -45.37 -50.62 27.78
CA GLU A 7 -46.28 -50.67 26.63
C GLU A 7 -47.41 -49.64 26.74
N GLU A 8 -47.95 -49.42 27.93
CA GLU A 8 -48.99 -48.40 28.12
C GLU A 8 -48.43 -47.00 27.91
N LEU A 9 -47.25 -46.69 28.46
CA LEU A 9 -46.54 -45.43 28.19
C LEU A 9 -46.27 -45.24 26.70
N SER A 10 -45.86 -46.29 25.98
CA SER A 10 -45.63 -46.23 24.53
C SER A 10 -46.92 -45.95 23.75
N ARG A 11 -48.04 -46.60 24.11
CA ARG A 11 -49.35 -46.40 23.46
C ARG A 11 -49.94 -45.02 23.78
N LEU A 12 -49.77 -44.54 25.02
CA LEU A 12 -50.18 -43.19 25.44
C LEU A 12 -49.34 -42.09 24.75
N ALA A 13 -48.06 -42.31 24.52
CA ALA A 13 -47.24 -41.41 23.71
C ALA A 13 -47.74 -41.37 22.25
N TYR A 14 -47.99 -42.55 21.65
CA TYR A 14 -48.45 -42.65 20.26
C TYR A 14 -49.84 -42.02 20.03
N SER A 15 -50.77 -42.16 20.99
CA SER A 15 -52.10 -41.54 20.89
C SER A 15 -52.02 -40.01 21.02
N ASN A 16 -51.24 -39.49 21.98
CA ASN A 16 -51.05 -38.04 22.15
C ASN A 16 -50.36 -37.39 20.93
N VAL A 17 -49.44 -38.08 20.25
CA VAL A 17 -48.82 -37.59 19.00
C VAL A 17 -49.84 -37.51 17.87
N ASN A 18 -50.68 -38.55 17.71
CA ASN A 18 -51.73 -38.56 16.68
C ASN A 18 -52.81 -37.48 16.93
N MET A 19 -53.21 -37.28 18.19
CA MET A 19 -54.18 -36.24 18.55
C MET A 19 -53.65 -34.84 18.21
N LYS A 20 -52.42 -34.49 18.63
CA LYS A 20 -51.86 -33.16 18.37
C LYS A 20 -51.69 -32.82 16.90
N ALA A 21 -51.28 -33.79 16.07
CA ALA A 21 -51.20 -33.59 14.62
C ALA A 21 -52.58 -33.31 14.00
N HIS A 22 -53.61 -34.05 14.44
CA HIS A 22 -54.99 -33.83 14.01
C HIS A 22 -55.58 -32.51 14.55
N ALA A 23 -55.15 -32.06 15.74
CA ALA A 23 -55.53 -30.76 16.29
C ALA A 23 -54.88 -29.59 15.53
N GLU A 24 -53.60 -29.71 15.14
CA GLU A 24 -52.92 -28.72 14.30
C GLU A 24 -53.55 -28.65 12.89
N GLU A 25 -53.88 -29.79 12.27
CA GLU A 25 -54.57 -29.77 10.96
C GLU A 25 -55.96 -29.13 11.06
N ARG A 26 -56.73 -29.46 12.12
CA ARG A 26 -58.05 -28.84 12.40
C ARG A 26 -57.92 -27.33 12.57
N LEU A 27 -56.93 -26.87 13.34
CA LEU A 27 -56.63 -25.46 13.57
C LEU A 27 -56.32 -24.73 12.26
N LEU A 28 -55.36 -25.26 11.47
CA LEU A 28 -54.96 -24.66 10.20
C LEU A 28 -56.12 -24.57 9.21
N ARG A 29 -56.97 -25.60 9.15
CA ARG A 29 -58.17 -25.60 8.31
C ARG A 29 -59.16 -24.51 8.76
N THR A 30 -59.42 -24.37 10.06
CA THR A 30 -60.28 -23.30 10.61
C THR A 30 -59.71 -21.91 10.30
N LEU A 31 -58.43 -21.66 10.56
CA LEU A 31 -57.80 -20.34 10.39
C LEU A 31 -57.78 -19.85 8.92
N LEU A 32 -57.63 -20.76 7.96
CA LEU A 32 -57.45 -20.41 6.54
C LEU A 32 -58.74 -20.42 5.70
N THR A 33 -59.89 -20.82 6.25
CA THR A 33 -61.14 -20.97 5.47
C THR A 33 -61.71 -19.64 4.95
N ASP A 34 -61.59 -18.54 5.71
CA ASP A 34 -62.00 -17.18 5.31
C ASP A 34 -60.84 -16.17 5.45
N TYR A 35 -59.65 -16.57 5.03
CA TYR A 35 -58.47 -15.71 5.10
C TYR A 35 -58.12 -15.09 3.74
N ASN A 36 -58.32 -13.77 3.60
CA ASN A 36 -57.97 -13.01 2.40
C ASN A 36 -56.59 -12.38 2.53
N LYS A 37 -55.57 -13.03 1.95
CA LYS A 37 -54.17 -12.58 1.95
C LYS A 37 -53.88 -11.22 1.30
N MET A 38 -54.82 -10.65 0.55
CA MET A 38 -54.70 -9.29 -0.01
C MET A 38 -55.18 -8.20 0.96
N SER A 39 -55.92 -8.57 2.01
CA SER A 39 -56.43 -7.62 3.01
C SER A 39 -55.37 -7.33 4.07
N ARG A 40 -55.15 -6.03 4.38
CA ARG A 40 -54.24 -5.60 5.46
C ARG A 40 -54.84 -6.01 6.81
N PRO A 41 -54.10 -6.70 7.69
CA PRO A 41 -54.66 -7.37 8.87
C PRO A 41 -54.87 -6.41 10.05
N VAL A 42 -55.83 -5.51 9.93
CA VAL A 42 -56.26 -4.58 10.99
C VAL A 42 -57.76 -4.68 11.27
N ALA A 43 -58.15 -4.45 12.52
CA ALA A 43 -59.57 -4.42 12.91
C ALA A 43 -60.25 -3.10 12.47
N ASN A 44 -59.61 -1.95 12.72
CA ASN A 44 -60.06 -0.65 12.20
C ASN A 44 -59.17 -0.22 11.03
N THR A 45 -59.78 0.40 10.01
CA THR A 45 -59.04 0.87 8.81
C THR A 45 -58.02 1.96 9.11
N THR A 46 -58.17 2.68 10.22
CA THR A 46 -57.29 3.73 10.75
C THR A 46 -56.04 3.23 11.47
N ASP A 47 -56.03 1.97 11.91
CA ASP A 47 -54.94 1.44 12.73
C ASP A 47 -53.70 1.16 11.87
N VAL A 48 -52.50 1.26 12.43
CA VAL A 48 -51.22 1.05 11.73
C VAL A 48 -50.69 -0.37 12.00
N VAL A 49 -50.21 -1.08 10.98
CA VAL A 49 -49.46 -2.33 11.20
C VAL A 49 -48.02 -1.96 11.54
N LEU A 50 -47.61 -2.23 12.78
CA LEU A 50 -46.21 -2.10 13.20
C LEU A 50 -45.44 -3.34 12.74
N VAL A 51 -44.55 -3.16 11.76
CA VAL A 51 -43.65 -4.22 11.30
C VAL A 51 -42.30 -4.04 11.99
N ARG A 52 -41.97 -4.96 12.89
CA ARG A 52 -40.63 -5.06 13.48
C ARG A 52 -39.69 -5.61 12.40
N PHE A 53 -38.58 -4.92 12.16
CA PHE A 53 -37.62 -5.24 11.11
C PHE A 53 -36.19 -5.28 11.65
N GLY A 54 -35.43 -6.28 11.23
CA GLY A 54 -34.01 -6.42 11.54
C GLY A 54 -33.28 -7.22 10.47
N LEU A 55 -31.96 -7.10 10.44
CA LEU A 55 -31.09 -7.89 9.56
C LEU A 55 -30.07 -8.65 10.43
N SER A 56 -29.81 -9.90 10.09
CA SER A 56 -28.55 -10.59 10.43
C SER A 56 -27.77 -10.82 9.14
N ILE A 57 -26.47 -10.53 9.14
CA ILE A 57 -25.61 -10.80 7.98
C ILE A 57 -24.95 -12.16 8.12
N ALA A 58 -25.23 -13.05 7.16
CA ALA A 58 -24.59 -14.37 7.10
C ALA A 58 -23.22 -14.28 6.43
N GLN A 59 -23.11 -13.52 5.34
CA GLN A 59 -21.84 -13.33 4.63
C GLN A 59 -21.84 -12.06 3.78
N LEU A 60 -20.71 -11.36 3.75
CA LEU A 60 -20.38 -10.43 2.68
C LEU A 60 -19.75 -11.25 1.54
N ILE A 61 -20.50 -11.45 0.45
CA ILE A 61 -20.07 -12.34 -0.65
C ILE A 61 -19.02 -11.64 -1.50
N ASP A 62 -19.32 -10.42 -1.95
CA ASP A 62 -18.51 -9.70 -2.92
C ASP A 62 -18.79 -8.18 -2.88
N VAL A 63 -17.81 -7.37 -3.30
CA VAL A 63 -17.89 -5.91 -3.44
C VAL A 63 -17.25 -5.53 -4.76
N ASP A 64 -18.03 -5.63 -5.83
CA ASP A 64 -17.63 -5.30 -7.20
C ASP A 64 -17.45 -3.78 -7.33
N GLU A 65 -16.21 -3.30 -7.22
CA GLU A 65 -15.93 -1.87 -7.26
C GLU A 65 -16.15 -1.28 -8.63
N LYS A 66 -15.93 -2.09 -9.67
CA LYS A 66 -15.99 -1.71 -11.08
C LYS A 66 -17.41 -1.39 -11.52
N ASN A 67 -18.37 -2.23 -11.14
CA ASN A 67 -19.80 -2.04 -11.40
C ASN A 67 -20.54 -1.36 -10.22
N GLN A 68 -19.83 -1.02 -9.14
CA GLN A 68 -20.35 -0.30 -7.97
C GLN A 68 -21.48 -1.06 -7.24
N MET A 69 -21.29 -2.36 -7.02
CA MET A 69 -22.28 -3.26 -6.39
C MET A 69 -21.71 -3.99 -5.17
N MET A 70 -22.48 -4.03 -4.08
CA MET A 70 -22.20 -4.81 -2.88
C MET A 70 -23.18 -5.99 -2.79
N THR A 71 -22.65 -7.22 -2.81
CA THR A 71 -23.43 -8.47 -2.75
C THR A 71 -23.39 -9.08 -1.34
N THR A 72 -24.54 -9.15 -0.68
CA THR A 72 -24.66 -9.64 0.71
C THR A 72 -25.66 -10.80 0.82
N ASN A 73 -25.33 -11.80 1.62
CA ASN A 73 -26.26 -12.83 2.08
C ASN A 73 -26.76 -12.46 3.49
N VAL A 74 -28.07 -12.22 3.63
CA VAL A 74 -28.69 -11.73 4.87
C VAL A 74 -29.96 -12.49 5.23
N TRP A 75 -30.21 -12.64 6.53
CA TRP A 75 -31.48 -13.09 7.07
C TRP A 75 -32.35 -11.88 7.40
N VAL A 76 -33.48 -11.74 6.69
CA VAL A 76 -34.39 -10.59 6.84
C VAL A 76 -35.39 -10.90 7.96
N LYS A 77 -35.12 -10.42 9.18
CA LYS A 77 -35.95 -10.69 10.37
C LYS A 77 -37.18 -9.78 10.38
N GLN A 78 -38.36 -10.33 10.12
CA GLN A 78 -39.64 -9.61 10.12
C GLN A 78 -40.59 -10.18 11.18
N GLU A 79 -41.23 -9.31 11.97
CA GLU A 79 -42.29 -9.70 12.91
C GLU A 79 -43.45 -8.68 12.87
N TRP A 80 -44.69 -9.16 12.72
CA TRP A 80 -45.91 -8.35 12.76
C TRP A 80 -47.02 -9.09 13.50
N ASN A 81 -48.20 -8.47 13.60
CA ASN A 81 -49.37 -9.01 14.32
C ASN A 81 -50.58 -9.03 13.38
N ASP A 82 -51.33 -10.14 13.38
CA ASP A 82 -52.57 -10.32 12.63
C ASP A 82 -53.70 -10.66 13.61
N TYR A 83 -54.83 -9.95 13.52
CA TYR A 83 -55.97 -10.12 14.42
C TYR A 83 -56.86 -11.33 14.05
N LYS A 84 -56.87 -11.77 12.77
CA LYS A 84 -57.62 -12.94 12.30
C LYS A 84 -56.91 -14.24 12.68
N LEU A 85 -55.58 -14.27 12.70
CA LEU A 85 -54.78 -15.47 12.92
C LEU A 85 -54.53 -15.79 14.41
N ARG A 86 -55.58 -15.68 15.23
CA ARG A 86 -55.55 -15.90 16.69
C ARG A 86 -56.40 -17.11 17.09
N TRP A 87 -55.95 -17.83 18.12
CA TRP A 87 -56.73 -18.93 18.71
C TRP A 87 -56.43 -19.10 20.19
N ASN A 88 -57.32 -19.79 20.90
CA ASN A 88 -57.09 -20.25 22.26
C ASN A 88 -56.39 -21.62 22.22
N PRO A 89 -55.18 -21.79 22.78
CA PRO A 89 -54.48 -23.08 22.79
C PRO A 89 -55.26 -24.21 23.48
N GLN A 90 -56.15 -23.89 24.44
CA GLN A 90 -56.89 -24.91 25.20
C GLN A 90 -57.86 -25.72 24.32
N ASP A 91 -58.45 -25.08 23.29
CA ASP A 91 -59.39 -25.73 22.35
C ASP A 91 -58.68 -26.61 21.30
N TYR A 92 -57.33 -26.54 21.27
CA TYR A 92 -56.46 -27.23 20.33
C TYR A 92 -55.25 -27.87 21.05
N GLU A 93 -55.51 -28.56 22.16
CA GLU A 93 -54.56 -29.48 22.83
C GLU A 93 -53.23 -28.82 23.26
N ASN A 94 -53.29 -27.53 23.60
CA ASN A 94 -52.17 -26.65 23.93
C ASN A 94 -51.15 -26.47 22.78
N VAL A 95 -51.60 -26.49 21.53
CA VAL A 95 -50.83 -25.98 20.38
C VAL A 95 -50.71 -24.46 20.51
N THR A 96 -49.52 -23.96 20.85
CA THR A 96 -49.23 -22.53 21.06
C THR A 96 -48.65 -21.82 19.84
N SER A 97 -48.11 -22.56 18.87
CA SER A 97 -47.58 -22.00 17.62
C SER A 97 -47.55 -23.05 16.50
N VAL A 98 -47.66 -22.60 15.25
CA VAL A 98 -47.72 -23.43 14.03
C VAL A 98 -46.80 -22.88 12.93
N ARG A 99 -46.44 -23.68 11.92
CA ARG A 99 -45.56 -23.25 10.81
C ARG A 99 -46.26 -23.34 9.45
N ILE A 100 -46.53 -22.19 8.85
CA ILE A 100 -47.34 -22.03 7.63
C ILE A 100 -46.52 -21.45 6.46
N PRO A 101 -46.80 -21.84 5.20
CA PRO A 101 -46.20 -21.18 4.03
C PRO A 101 -46.52 -19.68 4.00
N SER A 102 -45.52 -18.84 3.76
CA SER A 102 -45.67 -17.36 3.74
C SER A 102 -46.42 -16.80 2.51
N GLU A 103 -46.94 -17.67 1.65
CA GLU A 103 -47.74 -17.36 0.46
C GLU A 103 -49.26 -17.40 0.71
N LEU A 104 -49.68 -18.01 1.83
CA LEU A 104 -51.09 -18.19 2.22
C LEU A 104 -51.61 -17.07 3.13
N ILE A 105 -50.69 -16.28 3.72
CA ILE A 105 -50.99 -15.19 4.65
C ILE A 105 -50.72 -13.82 4.02
N TRP A 106 -51.25 -12.74 4.61
CA TRP A 106 -50.81 -11.38 4.28
C TRP A 106 -49.35 -11.19 4.69
N ARG A 107 -48.61 -10.42 3.90
CA ARG A 107 -47.17 -10.17 4.08
C ARG A 107 -46.84 -8.75 3.64
N PRO A 108 -46.02 -7.99 4.40
CA PRO A 108 -45.62 -6.64 3.99
C PRO A 108 -44.69 -6.67 2.77
N ASP A 109 -44.77 -5.61 1.96
CA ASP A 109 -44.04 -5.41 0.70
C ASP A 109 -42.69 -4.70 0.93
N ILE A 110 -41.86 -5.26 1.81
CA ILE A 110 -40.55 -4.68 2.13
C ILE A 110 -39.57 -4.92 0.97
N VAL A 111 -39.12 -3.84 0.34
CA VAL A 111 -38.25 -3.82 -0.85
C VAL A 111 -36.96 -3.05 -0.56
N LEU A 112 -35.86 -3.49 -1.18
CA LEU A 112 -34.59 -2.75 -1.23
C LEU A 112 -34.65 -1.70 -2.35
N TYR A 113 -34.73 -0.42 -2.00
CA TYR A 113 -34.89 0.67 -2.98
C TYR A 113 -33.64 0.90 -3.86
N ASN A 114 -32.43 0.57 -3.36
CA ASN A 114 -31.17 0.68 -4.11
C ASN A 114 -30.65 -0.68 -4.60
N ASN A 115 -31.56 -1.56 -5.00
CA ASN A 115 -31.24 -2.82 -5.65
C ASN A 115 -30.63 -2.60 -7.05
N ALA A 116 -29.68 -3.45 -7.43
CA ALA A 116 -29.02 -3.43 -8.74
C ALA A 116 -29.32 -4.67 -9.61
N ASP A 117 -29.87 -5.75 -9.05
CA ASP A 117 -29.98 -7.05 -9.75
C ASP A 117 -31.25 -7.23 -10.61
N GLY A 118 -32.11 -6.21 -10.70
CA GLY A 118 -33.34 -6.23 -11.47
C GLY A 118 -34.52 -7.00 -10.84
N ASP A 119 -34.28 -8.06 -10.07
CA ASP A 119 -35.32 -8.67 -9.21
C ASP A 119 -35.33 -7.99 -7.83
N PHE A 120 -36.49 -7.43 -7.46
CA PHE A 120 -36.70 -6.67 -6.23
C PHE A 120 -37.33 -7.50 -5.10
N ALA A 121 -37.68 -8.76 -5.35
CA ALA A 121 -38.38 -9.63 -4.42
C ALA A 121 -37.44 -10.56 -3.64
N VAL A 122 -37.90 -11.03 -2.47
CA VAL A 122 -37.25 -12.14 -1.76
C VAL A 122 -37.58 -13.45 -2.47
N THR A 123 -36.60 -14.01 -3.18
CA THR A 123 -36.75 -15.21 -4.02
C THR A 123 -37.02 -16.50 -3.21
N HIS A 124 -36.51 -16.59 -1.98
CA HIS A 124 -36.65 -17.78 -1.14
C HIS A 124 -37.80 -17.64 -0.12
N LEU A 125 -38.99 -18.11 -0.51
CA LEU A 125 -40.20 -18.05 0.31
C LEU A 125 -40.22 -19.14 1.40
N THR A 126 -39.62 -18.84 2.56
CA THR A 126 -39.65 -19.71 3.73
C THR A 126 -41.02 -19.75 4.41
N LYS A 127 -41.25 -20.78 5.24
CA LYS A 127 -42.42 -20.84 6.15
C LYS A 127 -42.32 -19.74 7.22
N ALA A 128 -43.44 -19.10 7.53
CA ALA A 128 -43.59 -18.24 8.68
C ALA A 128 -43.93 -19.06 9.93
N HIS A 129 -43.56 -18.54 11.10
CA HIS A 129 -43.90 -19.08 12.41
C HIS A 129 -44.99 -18.20 13.04
N LEU A 130 -46.18 -18.77 13.23
CA LEU A 130 -47.36 -18.10 13.76
C LEU A 130 -47.58 -18.51 15.21
N PHE A 131 -47.77 -17.53 16.10
CA PHE A 131 -48.07 -17.70 17.52
C PHE A 131 -49.58 -17.50 17.79
N HIS A 132 -50.09 -18.14 18.85
CA HIS A 132 -51.52 -18.12 19.20
C HIS A 132 -52.10 -16.72 19.49
N ASP A 133 -51.23 -15.76 19.86
CA ASP A 133 -51.57 -14.34 20.09
C ASP A 133 -51.67 -13.51 18.79
N GLY A 134 -51.48 -14.13 17.62
CA GLY A 134 -51.54 -13.50 16.31
C GLY A 134 -50.21 -12.91 15.84
N ARG A 135 -49.13 -13.01 16.63
CA ARG A 135 -47.80 -12.61 16.14
C ARG A 135 -47.29 -13.59 15.10
N ILE A 136 -46.73 -13.04 14.03
CA ILE A 136 -46.15 -13.77 12.91
C ILE A 136 -44.69 -13.36 12.81
N LYS A 137 -43.79 -14.35 12.88
CA LYS A 137 -42.35 -14.18 12.66
C LYS A 137 -41.95 -14.84 11.36
N TRP A 138 -41.38 -14.07 10.44
CA TRP A 138 -40.89 -14.55 9.14
C TRP A 138 -39.42 -14.15 8.98
N VAL A 139 -38.58 -15.14 8.63
CA VAL A 139 -37.12 -14.94 8.48
C VAL A 139 -36.64 -15.70 7.24
N PRO A 140 -36.83 -15.15 6.02
CA PRO A 140 -36.21 -15.68 4.82
C PRO A 140 -34.72 -15.29 4.74
N PRO A 141 -33.88 -16.14 4.13
CA PRO A 141 -32.60 -15.72 3.60
C PRO A 141 -32.82 -14.96 2.28
N ALA A 142 -32.00 -13.94 2.03
CA ALA A 142 -31.98 -13.19 0.78
C ALA A 142 -30.54 -12.87 0.39
N ILE A 143 -30.22 -13.04 -0.90
CA ILE A 143 -29.02 -12.46 -1.50
C ILE A 143 -29.44 -11.15 -2.14
N TYR A 144 -28.85 -10.04 -1.71
CA TYR A 144 -29.11 -8.71 -2.27
C TYR A 144 -27.85 -8.17 -2.93
N LYS A 145 -28.00 -7.61 -4.14
CA LYS A 145 -26.98 -6.76 -4.78
C LYS A 145 -27.42 -5.31 -4.64
N SER A 146 -26.80 -4.58 -3.73
CA SER A 146 -27.10 -3.16 -3.48
C SER A 146 -26.10 -2.27 -4.23
N SER A 147 -26.59 -1.20 -4.86
CA SER A 147 -25.70 -0.21 -5.49
C SER A 147 -25.02 0.65 -4.41
N CYS A 148 -23.70 0.80 -4.53
CA CYS A 148 -22.84 1.47 -3.55
C CYS A 148 -21.81 2.37 -4.25
N SER A 149 -21.76 3.64 -3.87
CA SER A 149 -20.71 4.57 -4.33
C SER A 149 -19.38 4.24 -3.65
N ILE A 150 -18.46 3.64 -4.40
CA ILE A 150 -17.10 3.28 -3.97
C ILE A 150 -16.15 4.48 -4.21
N ASP A 151 -15.31 4.80 -3.22
CA ASP A 151 -14.23 5.79 -3.33
C ASP A 151 -12.86 5.08 -3.34
N VAL A 152 -12.13 5.20 -4.45
CA VAL A 152 -10.84 4.51 -4.68
C VAL A 152 -9.62 5.43 -4.54
N THR A 153 -9.75 6.63 -3.96
CA THR A 153 -8.64 7.59 -3.74
C THR A 153 -7.40 6.94 -3.10
N PHE A 154 -7.59 6.28 -1.96
CA PHE A 154 -6.52 5.69 -1.14
C PHE A 154 -6.31 4.17 -1.35
N PHE A 155 -6.79 3.61 -2.47
CA PHE A 155 -6.64 2.19 -2.80
C PHE A 155 -5.17 1.71 -2.67
N PRO A 156 -4.89 0.53 -2.05
CA PRO A 156 -5.80 -0.46 -1.46
C PRO A 156 -6.02 -0.29 0.05
N PHE A 157 -5.68 0.87 0.61
CA PHE A 157 -5.87 1.21 2.03
C PHE A 157 -7.23 1.91 2.24
N ASP A 158 -8.27 1.40 1.57
CA ASP A 158 -9.57 2.04 1.44
C ASP A 158 -10.63 1.55 2.45
N GLN A 159 -11.56 2.45 2.77
CA GLN A 159 -12.68 2.23 3.66
C GLN A 159 -13.97 2.71 2.97
N GLN A 160 -14.91 1.79 2.75
CA GLN A 160 -16.12 2.02 1.98
C GLN A 160 -17.35 2.13 2.91
N ASN A 161 -18.36 2.88 2.46
CA ASN A 161 -19.60 3.14 3.21
C ASN A 161 -20.82 2.79 2.37
N CYS A 162 -21.09 1.49 2.26
CA CYS A 162 -22.19 0.96 1.47
C CYS A 162 -23.50 0.94 2.26
N LYS A 163 -24.61 1.19 1.58
CA LYS A 163 -25.91 1.41 2.21
C LYS A 163 -26.96 0.49 1.60
N MET A 164 -27.81 -0.07 2.45
CA MET A 164 -28.96 -0.87 2.02
C MET A 164 -30.22 -0.19 2.55
N LYS A 165 -31.05 0.32 1.64
CA LYS A 165 -32.25 1.10 1.97
C LYS A 165 -33.52 0.27 1.81
N PHE A 166 -34.07 -0.18 2.93
CA PHE A 166 -35.31 -0.96 2.98
C PHE A 166 -36.53 -0.08 3.30
N GLY A 167 -37.67 -0.34 2.66
CA GLY A 167 -38.94 0.31 2.96
C GLY A 167 -40.13 -0.45 2.37
N SER A 168 -41.35 -0.08 2.74
CA SER A 168 -42.55 -0.52 2.01
C SER A 168 -42.60 0.15 0.64
N TRP A 169 -43.08 -0.53 -0.39
CA TRP A 169 -43.23 0.06 -1.73
C TRP A 169 -44.56 0.82 -1.88
N THR A 170 -45.65 0.26 -1.36
CA THR A 170 -47.02 0.75 -1.60
C THR A 170 -47.68 1.41 -0.38
N TYR A 171 -47.25 1.09 0.84
CA TYR A 171 -47.86 1.63 2.06
C TYR A 171 -47.09 2.85 2.60
N ASP A 172 -47.84 3.89 2.90
CA ASP A 172 -47.47 5.08 3.66
C ASP A 172 -47.36 4.81 5.17
N LYS A 173 -46.72 5.73 5.90
CA LYS A 173 -46.53 5.65 7.36
C LYS A 173 -47.84 5.51 8.15
N ALA A 174 -48.97 5.95 7.59
CA ALA A 174 -50.29 5.82 8.22
C ALA A 174 -50.92 4.40 8.08
N LYS A 175 -50.31 3.48 7.33
CA LYS A 175 -50.81 2.11 7.13
C LYS A 175 -49.77 1.05 7.56
N ILE A 176 -48.48 1.29 7.35
CA ILE A 176 -47.38 0.50 7.90
C ILE A 176 -46.34 1.45 8.49
N ASP A 177 -45.84 1.15 9.69
CA ASP A 177 -44.64 1.81 10.22
C ASP A 177 -43.58 0.77 10.61
N LEU A 178 -42.31 1.12 10.38
CA LEU A 178 -41.18 0.20 10.50
C LEU A 178 -40.45 0.44 11.83
N VAL A 179 -40.41 -0.58 12.68
CA VAL A 179 -39.75 -0.51 13.99
C VAL A 179 -38.48 -1.35 13.94
N SER A 180 -37.30 -0.72 14.06
CA SER A 180 -36.04 -1.49 14.05
C SER A 180 -35.93 -2.35 15.31
N MET A 181 -35.59 -3.63 15.15
CA MET A 181 -35.44 -4.58 16.28
C MET A 181 -34.23 -4.24 17.15
N ALA A 182 -33.18 -3.68 16.57
CA ALA A 182 -31.94 -3.23 17.21
C ALA A 182 -31.35 -2.05 16.42
N SER A 183 -30.43 -1.28 17.01
CA SER A 183 -29.73 -0.19 16.31
C SER A 183 -28.64 -0.67 15.35
N ASN A 184 -28.10 -1.88 15.57
CA ASN A 184 -26.98 -2.44 14.83
C ASN A 184 -27.46 -3.67 14.05
N VAL A 185 -26.74 -4.03 12.98
CA VAL A 185 -26.93 -5.31 12.28
C VAL A 185 -26.43 -6.44 13.18
N ASP A 186 -27.17 -7.54 13.21
CA ASP A 186 -26.78 -8.74 13.93
C ASP A 186 -25.68 -9.49 13.14
N GLN A 187 -24.62 -9.89 13.86
CA GLN A 187 -23.41 -10.51 13.32
C GLN A 187 -23.10 -11.86 13.98
N MET A 188 -24.01 -12.40 14.82
CA MET A 188 -23.78 -13.67 15.53
C MET A 188 -23.53 -14.87 14.59
N ASP A 189 -24.15 -14.84 13.40
CA ASP A 189 -24.04 -15.87 12.36
C ASP A 189 -23.07 -15.48 11.21
N TYR A 190 -22.23 -14.46 11.40
CA TYR A 190 -21.40 -13.89 10.32
C TYR A 190 -20.19 -14.77 9.99
N TRP A 191 -20.08 -15.17 8.72
CA TRP A 191 -18.88 -15.77 8.16
C TRP A 191 -17.92 -14.69 7.62
N GLU A 192 -16.74 -14.61 8.21
CA GLU A 192 -15.71 -13.62 7.86
C GLU A 192 -15.25 -13.71 6.40
N SER A 193 -15.09 -12.56 5.74
CA SER A 193 -14.48 -12.48 4.41
C SER A 193 -12.96 -12.32 4.53
N GLY A 194 -12.22 -13.04 3.68
CA GLY A 194 -10.75 -12.99 3.64
C GLY A 194 -10.16 -11.71 3.04
N GLU A 195 -10.99 -10.81 2.49
CA GLU A 195 -10.57 -9.52 1.94
C GLU A 195 -11.17 -8.31 2.67
N TRP A 196 -12.43 -8.40 3.13
CA TRP A 196 -13.19 -7.26 3.65
C TRP A 196 -13.62 -7.48 5.10
N VAL A 197 -13.22 -6.57 5.99
CA VAL A 197 -13.67 -6.55 7.39
C VAL A 197 -14.77 -5.52 7.59
N ILE A 198 -15.82 -5.90 8.33
CA ILE A 198 -16.94 -5.00 8.67
C ILE A 198 -16.56 -4.25 9.95
N MET A 199 -16.26 -2.96 9.83
CA MET A 199 -15.89 -2.10 10.97
C MET A 199 -17.11 -1.66 11.78
N ASN A 200 -18.23 -1.39 11.10
CA ASN A 200 -19.49 -1.01 11.76
C ASN A 200 -20.68 -1.28 10.82
N ALA A 201 -21.85 -1.61 11.39
CA ALA A 201 -23.07 -1.87 10.64
C ALA A 201 -24.29 -1.34 11.41
N VAL A 202 -24.75 -0.14 11.08
CA VAL A 202 -25.80 0.60 11.82
C VAL A 202 -27.09 0.76 11.01
N GLY A 203 -28.24 0.52 11.63
CA GLY A 203 -29.57 0.73 11.07
C GLY A 203 -30.16 2.07 11.51
N LYS A 204 -30.47 2.95 10.55
CA LYS A 204 -31.12 4.24 10.82
C LYS A 204 -32.52 4.28 10.20
N TYR A 205 -33.53 4.47 11.06
CA TYR A 205 -34.88 4.82 10.63
C TYR A 205 -34.92 6.26 10.10
N ASN A 206 -35.57 6.46 8.95
CA ASN A 206 -35.88 7.77 8.37
C ASN A 206 -37.35 7.80 7.91
N THR A 207 -37.85 9.00 7.65
CA THR A 207 -39.10 9.20 6.92
C THR A 207 -38.83 10.15 5.76
N LYS A 208 -39.34 9.82 4.57
CA LYS A 208 -39.18 10.65 3.38
C LYS A 208 -40.51 10.83 2.66
N LYS A 209 -40.78 12.07 2.25
CA LYS A 209 -41.77 12.38 1.22
C LYS A 209 -41.09 12.30 -0.15
N TYR A 210 -41.69 11.56 -1.07
CA TYR A 210 -41.25 11.45 -2.45
C TYR A 210 -42.05 12.41 -3.35
N GLU A 211 -41.49 12.77 -4.50
CA GLU A 211 -42.09 13.75 -5.42
C GLU A 211 -43.35 13.23 -6.13
N CYS A 212 -43.48 11.90 -6.25
CA CYS A 212 -44.64 11.23 -6.84
C CYS A 212 -45.88 11.18 -5.94
N CYS A 213 -45.76 11.47 -4.63
CA CYS A 213 -46.84 11.26 -3.65
C CYS A 213 -47.00 12.45 -2.70
N THR A 214 -48.19 12.60 -2.12
CA THR A 214 -48.44 13.65 -1.11
C THR A 214 -48.03 13.20 0.30
N GLU A 215 -47.95 11.89 0.49
CA GLU A 215 -47.77 11.12 1.71
C GLU A 215 -46.29 11.02 2.14
N ILE A 216 -46.07 10.49 3.34
CA ILE A 216 -44.75 10.25 3.92
C ILE A 216 -44.54 8.74 4.07
N TYR A 217 -43.41 8.24 3.56
CA TYR A 217 -43.04 6.84 3.58
C TYR A 217 -41.92 6.60 4.61
N PRO A 218 -42.01 5.54 5.43
CA PRO A 218 -40.95 5.15 6.36
C PRO A 218 -39.90 4.29 5.66
N ASP A 219 -38.63 4.49 6.00
CA ASP A 219 -37.52 3.65 5.52
C ASP A 219 -36.52 3.35 6.64
N ILE A 220 -35.84 2.22 6.55
CA ILE A 220 -34.68 1.89 7.38
C ILE A 220 -33.48 1.74 6.44
N THR A 221 -32.53 2.66 6.58
CA THR A 221 -31.26 2.63 5.85
C THR A 221 -30.19 2.03 6.76
N TYR A 222 -29.72 0.84 6.41
CA TYR A 222 -28.54 0.23 7.02
C TYR A 222 -27.28 0.75 6.33
N SER A 223 -26.27 1.14 7.11
CA SER A 223 -24.96 1.60 6.62
C SER A 223 -23.87 0.67 7.10
N PHE A 224 -23.21 0.00 6.15
CA PHE A 224 -22.09 -0.90 6.35
C PHE A 224 -20.80 -0.14 6.07
N ILE A 225 -20.01 0.06 7.12
CA ILE A 225 -18.67 0.63 7.04
C ILE A 225 -17.71 -0.56 6.98
N ILE A 226 -17.06 -0.74 5.83
CA ILE A 226 -16.17 -1.88 5.56
C ILE A 226 -14.78 -1.39 5.18
N ARG A 227 -13.74 -2.18 5.47
CA ARG A 227 -12.34 -1.87 5.17
C ARG A 227 -11.67 -3.05 4.50
N ARG A 228 -10.84 -2.77 3.49
CA ARG A 228 -10.06 -3.80 2.78
C ARG A 228 -8.84 -4.24 3.60
N LEU A 229 -8.45 -5.50 3.46
CA LEU A 229 -7.17 -6.04 3.92
C LEU A 229 -6.10 -5.84 2.83
N PRO A 230 -5.16 -4.88 2.97
CA PRO A 230 -4.36 -4.36 1.84
C PRO A 230 -3.22 -5.31 1.37
N LEU A 231 -3.03 -6.45 2.03
CA LEU A 231 -1.83 -7.29 1.89
C LEU A 231 -1.64 -7.80 0.44
N PHE A 232 -2.72 -8.29 -0.17
CA PHE A 232 -2.70 -8.88 -1.52
C PHE A 232 -2.22 -7.87 -2.57
N TYR A 233 -2.87 -6.70 -2.63
CA TYR A 233 -2.52 -5.62 -3.55
C TYR A 233 -1.15 -4.99 -3.21
N THR A 234 -0.77 -4.92 -1.94
CA THR A 234 0.56 -4.42 -1.55
C THR A 234 1.67 -5.30 -2.15
N ILE A 235 1.54 -6.63 -2.03
CA ILE A 235 2.56 -7.58 -2.52
C ILE A 235 2.54 -7.69 -4.05
N ASN A 236 1.35 -7.80 -4.66
CA ASN A 236 1.22 -8.15 -6.08
C ASN A 236 1.21 -6.94 -7.04
N LEU A 237 0.93 -5.73 -6.54
CA LEU A 237 0.74 -4.52 -7.35
C LEU A 237 1.67 -3.38 -6.92
N ILE A 238 1.71 -3.03 -5.63
CA ILE A 238 2.54 -1.91 -5.16
C ILE A 238 4.04 -2.24 -5.24
N ILE A 239 4.48 -3.37 -4.67
CA ILE A 239 5.91 -3.73 -4.62
C ILE A 239 6.53 -3.85 -6.03
N PRO A 240 5.94 -4.55 -7.01
CA PRO A 240 6.47 -4.61 -8.38
C PRO A 240 6.53 -3.23 -9.05
N CYS A 241 5.47 -2.42 -8.90
CA CYS A 241 5.42 -1.05 -9.43
C CYS A 241 6.58 -0.19 -8.89
N LEU A 242 6.81 -0.20 -7.57
CA LEU A 242 7.92 0.52 -6.94
C LEU A 242 9.29 0.01 -7.44
N LEU A 243 9.50 -1.32 -7.48
CA LEU A 243 10.76 -1.90 -7.97
C LEU A 243 11.06 -1.51 -9.43
N ILE A 244 10.06 -1.54 -10.30
CA ILE A 244 10.19 -1.14 -11.72
C ILE A 244 10.45 0.37 -11.83
N SER A 245 9.79 1.20 -11.02
CA SER A 245 10.05 2.64 -11.00
C SER A 245 11.50 2.97 -10.56
N CYS A 246 12.10 2.20 -9.66
CA CYS A 246 13.52 2.34 -9.30
C CYS A 246 14.50 2.02 -10.46
N LEU A 247 14.12 1.17 -11.41
CA LEU A 247 14.95 0.86 -12.59
C LEU A 247 15.06 2.05 -13.56
N THR A 248 14.10 2.99 -13.52
CA THR A 248 14.07 4.16 -14.42
C THR A 248 15.28 5.07 -14.25
N VAL A 249 15.73 5.30 -13.01
CA VAL A 249 16.93 6.11 -12.69
C VAL A 249 18.21 5.33 -13.02
N LEU A 250 18.21 4.00 -12.81
CA LEU A 250 19.36 3.13 -13.04
C LEU A 250 19.82 3.12 -14.52
N VAL A 251 18.90 3.32 -15.47
CA VAL A 251 19.17 3.54 -16.90
C VAL A 251 20.25 4.61 -17.14
N PHE A 252 20.25 5.70 -16.37
CA PHE A 252 21.21 6.78 -16.58
C PHE A 252 22.62 6.37 -16.14
N TYR A 253 22.74 5.54 -15.12
CA TYR A 253 24.03 5.03 -14.62
C TYR A 253 24.71 4.07 -15.62
N LEU A 254 23.95 3.28 -16.37
CA LEU A 254 24.48 2.34 -17.36
C LEU A 254 25.36 3.05 -18.43
N PRO A 255 26.57 2.56 -18.76
CA PRO A 255 27.47 3.15 -19.76
C PRO A 255 26.88 3.09 -21.19
N SER A 256 27.36 3.95 -22.08
CA SER A 256 26.81 4.12 -23.44
C SER A 256 27.48 3.25 -24.50
N ASP A 257 28.56 2.57 -24.14
CA ASP A 257 29.21 1.54 -24.96
C ASP A 257 28.42 0.22 -24.95
N CYS A 258 27.47 0.06 -24.03
CA CYS A 258 26.50 -1.03 -24.00
C CYS A 258 25.22 -0.65 -24.77
N ALA A 259 24.89 -1.39 -25.84
CA ALA A 259 23.72 -1.13 -26.68
C ALA A 259 22.37 -1.28 -25.95
N GLU A 260 22.31 -2.12 -24.91
CA GLU A 260 21.07 -2.48 -24.19
C GLU A 260 20.38 -1.33 -23.43
N LYS A 261 20.98 -0.13 -23.41
CA LYS A 261 20.39 1.01 -22.71
C LYS A 261 18.99 1.35 -23.22
N ILE A 262 18.76 1.32 -24.54
CA ILE A 262 17.43 1.59 -25.11
C ILE A 262 16.46 0.45 -24.80
N THR A 263 16.91 -0.81 -24.90
CA THR A 263 16.13 -2.02 -24.57
C THR A 263 15.53 -1.91 -23.18
N LEU A 264 16.36 -1.60 -22.17
CA LEU A 264 15.94 -1.46 -20.79
C LEU A 264 14.87 -0.37 -20.60
N CYS A 265 15.00 0.78 -21.27
CA CYS A 265 14.01 1.85 -21.18
C CYS A 265 12.66 1.43 -21.74
N ILE A 266 12.65 0.78 -22.91
CA ILE A 266 11.43 0.35 -23.60
C ILE A 266 10.73 -0.77 -22.81
N SER A 267 11.48 -1.74 -22.27
CA SER A 267 10.93 -2.78 -21.40
C SER A 267 10.28 -2.21 -20.14
N VAL A 268 10.90 -1.20 -19.51
CA VAL A 268 10.33 -0.53 -18.33
C VAL A 268 9.07 0.28 -18.70
N LEU A 269 9.08 1.02 -19.81
CA LEU A 269 7.90 1.76 -20.29
C LEU A 269 6.72 0.81 -20.57
N LEU A 270 6.95 -0.26 -21.32
CA LEU A 270 5.92 -1.26 -21.63
C LEU A 270 5.38 -1.93 -20.36
N SER A 271 6.24 -2.27 -19.40
CA SER A 271 5.82 -2.88 -18.14
C SER A 271 4.95 -1.93 -17.32
N LEU A 272 5.34 -0.65 -17.18
CA LEU A 272 4.54 0.37 -16.50
C LEU A 272 3.18 0.58 -17.18
N THR A 273 3.12 0.56 -18.52
CA THR A 273 1.87 0.62 -19.28
C THR A 273 0.95 -0.57 -18.99
N VAL A 274 1.51 -1.79 -18.90
CA VAL A 274 0.73 -3.00 -18.53
C VAL A 274 0.20 -2.91 -17.09
N PHE A 275 0.99 -2.42 -16.13
CA PHE A 275 0.51 -2.21 -14.76
C PHE A 275 -0.59 -1.13 -14.68
N LEU A 276 -0.48 -0.06 -15.47
CA LEU A 276 -1.52 0.97 -15.55
C LEU A 276 -2.83 0.39 -16.14
N LEU A 277 -2.74 -0.40 -17.21
CA LEU A 277 -3.90 -1.08 -17.80
C LEU A 277 -4.57 -2.02 -16.79
N LEU A 278 -3.80 -2.87 -16.09
CA LEU A 278 -4.30 -3.77 -15.05
C LEU A 278 -5.05 -3.01 -13.95
N ILE A 279 -4.55 -1.85 -13.51
CA ILE A 279 -5.24 -1.00 -12.53
C ILE A 279 -6.56 -0.46 -13.09
N THR A 280 -6.57 0.02 -14.34
CA THR A 280 -7.80 0.51 -15.00
C THR A 280 -8.84 -0.58 -15.27
N GLU A 281 -8.48 -1.86 -15.21
CA GLU A 281 -9.44 -2.97 -15.27
C GLU A 281 -10.06 -3.30 -13.91
N ILE A 282 -9.39 -2.98 -12.80
CA ILE A 282 -9.83 -3.24 -11.42
C ILE A 282 -10.70 -2.09 -10.89
N ILE A 283 -10.27 -0.84 -11.08
CA ILE A 283 -10.98 0.33 -10.53
C ILE A 283 -12.25 0.69 -11.32
N PRO A 284 -13.28 1.30 -10.69
CA PRO A 284 -14.39 1.91 -11.41
C PRO A 284 -13.93 3.00 -12.37
N SER A 285 -14.63 3.14 -13.50
CA SER A 285 -14.43 4.18 -14.52
C SER A 285 -14.95 5.57 -14.12
N THR A 286 -15.06 5.84 -12.82
CA THR A 286 -15.55 7.11 -12.27
C THR A 286 -14.58 8.27 -12.49
N SER A 287 -15.07 9.37 -13.07
CA SER A 287 -14.29 10.61 -13.27
C SER A 287 -14.28 11.56 -12.07
N LEU A 288 -14.91 11.20 -10.95
CA LEU A 288 -15.02 12.04 -9.75
C LEU A 288 -13.70 12.12 -8.97
N VAL A 289 -12.98 11.01 -8.87
CA VAL A 289 -11.71 10.87 -8.13
C VAL A 289 -10.77 9.94 -8.89
N ILE A 290 -9.48 10.22 -8.84
CA ILE A 290 -8.42 9.39 -9.44
C ILE A 290 -7.60 8.76 -8.30
N PRO A 291 -7.32 7.44 -8.31
CA PRO A 291 -6.48 6.81 -7.29
C PRO A 291 -5.06 7.38 -7.27
N LEU A 292 -4.47 7.53 -6.09
CA LEU A 292 -3.09 8.02 -5.94
C LEU A 292 -2.05 7.15 -6.68
N ILE A 293 -2.30 5.84 -6.81
CA ILE A 293 -1.43 4.93 -7.58
C ILE A 293 -1.53 5.19 -9.10
N GLY A 294 -2.72 5.57 -9.59
CA GLY A 294 -2.92 5.96 -10.99
C GLY A 294 -2.23 7.28 -11.33
N GLU A 295 -2.32 8.27 -10.43
CA GLU A 295 -1.56 9.53 -10.50
C GLU A 295 -0.05 9.26 -10.56
N TYR A 296 0.46 8.40 -9.65
CA TYR A 296 1.88 8.01 -9.59
C TYR A 296 2.38 7.30 -10.87
N LEU A 297 1.63 6.33 -11.39
CA LEU A 297 2.01 5.60 -12.60
C LEU A 297 1.99 6.47 -13.85
N LEU A 298 0.97 7.32 -14.00
CA LEU A 298 0.87 8.25 -15.13
C LEU A 298 2.02 9.26 -15.10
N PHE A 299 2.36 9.79 -13.92
CA PHE A 299 3.55 10.63 -13.74
C PHE A 299 4.83 9.88 -14.12
N THR A 300 5.03 8.67 -13.59
CA THR A 300 6.22 7.84 -13.89
C THR A 300 6.35 7.55 -15.39
N MET A 301 5.24 7.25 -16.07
CA MET A 301 5.21 7.02 -17.52
C MET A 301 5.66 8.24 -18.34
N ILE A 302 5.26 9.46 -17.91
CA ILE A 302 5.74 10.71 -18.54
C ILE A 302 7.25 10.84 -18.37
N PHE A 303 7.78 10.58 -17.17
CA PHE A 303 9.23 10.69 -16.90
C PHE A 303 10.06 9.63 -17.63
N VAL A 304 9.60 8.39 -17.73
CA VAL A 304 10.24 7.36 -18.57
C VAL A 304 10.24 7.76 -20.05
N THR A 305 9.16 8.38 -20.54
CA THR A 305 9.08 8.87 -21.92
C THR A 305 10.08 10.01 -22.18
N LEU A 306 10.20 10.97 -21.26
CA LEU A 306 11.21 12.03 -21.33
C LEU A 306 12.64 11.47 -21.23
N SER A 307 12.88 10.49 -20.36
CA SER A 307 14.14 9.76 -20.24
C SER A 307 14.53 9.05 -21.54
N ILE A 308 13.59 8.40 -22.24
CA ILE A 308 13.84 7.80 -23.56
C ILE A 308 14.32 8.86 -24.57
N ILE A 309 13.66 10.02 -24.63
CA ILE A 309 14.04 11.12 -25.54
C ILE A 309 15.45 11.65 -25.20
N ILE A 310 15.74 11.87 -23.92
CA ILE A 310 17.05 12.33 -23.44
C ILE A 310 18.15 11.28 -23.72
N THR A 311 17.87 10.00 -23.51
CA THR A 311 18.88 8.93 -23.71
C THR A 311 19.18 8.69 -25.19
N VAL A 312 18.20 8.81 -26.08
CA VAL A 312 18.41 8.83 -27.54
C VAL A 312 19.25 10.04 -27.95
N PHE A 313 19.01 11.23 -27.39
CA PHE A 313 19.86 12.41 -27.63
C PHE A 313 21.30 12.19 -27.15
N VAL A 314 21.50 11.65 -25.94
CA VAL A 314 22.84 11.34 -25.39
C VAL A 314 23.59 10.31 -26.24
N LEU A 315 22.90 9.29 -26.76
CA LEU A 315 23.51 8.30 -27.67
C LEU A 315 23.87 8.93 -29.03
N ASN A 316 23.02 9.80 -29.59
CA ASN A 316 23.35 10.56 -30.80
C ASN A 316 24.60 11.45 -30.60
N VAL A 317 24.79 12.05 -29.41
CA VAL A 317 26.03 12.78 -29.07
C VAL A 317 27.23 11.83 -28.89
N HIS A 318 27.03 10.67 -28.25
CA HIS A 318 28.08 9.69 -27.97
C HIS A 318 28.73 9.10 -29.24
N HIS A 319 27.94 8.82 -30.28
CA HIS A 319 28.41 8.18 -31.50
C HIS A 319 28.92 9.17 -32.58
N ARG A 320 29.16 10.44 -32.22
CA ARG A 320 29.74 11.43 -33.13
C ARG A 320 31.20 11.13 -33.44
N SER A 321 31.54 11.31 -34.71
CA SER A 321 32.90 11.17 -35.23
C SER A 321 33.40 12.53 -35.73
N PRO A 322 34.67 12.91 -35.51
CA PRO A 322 35.25 14.12 -36.09
C PRO A 322 35.11 14.18 -37.62
N ARG A 323 35.15 13.03 -38.30
CA ARG A 323 34.97 12.90 -39.76
C ARG A 323 33.56 13.22 -40.25
N THR A 324 32.57 13.34 -39.36
CA THR A 324 31.18 13.72 -39.70
C THR A 324 30.66 14.95 -38.96
N HIS A 325 31.23 15.30 -37.80
CA HIS A 325 30.79 16.39 -36.95
C HIS A 325 31.96 17.16 -36.34
N THR A 326 32.12 18.43 -36.71
CA THR A 326 33.03 19.36 -36.05
C THR A 326 32.47 19.79 -34.69
N MET A 327 33.31 19.86 -33.64
CA MET A 327 32.88 20.28 -32.31
C MET A 327 32.91 21.82 -32.17
N PRO A 328 31.78 22.49 -31.87
CA PRO A 328 31.76 23.95 -31.73
C PRO A 328 32.63 24.46 -30.56
N HIS A 329 33.28 25.60 -30.75
CA HIS A 329 34.16 26.20 -29.74
C HIS A 329 33.45 26.51 -28.41
N TRP A 330 32.14 26.82 -28.44
CA TRP A 330 31.35 27.04 -27.23
C TRP A 330 31.08 25.74 -26.46
N VAL A 331 30.79 24.64 -27.16
CA VAL A 331 30.62 23.29 -26.55
C VAL A 331 31.91 22.89 -25.84
N ARG A 332 33.06 23.12 -26.47
CA ARG A 332 34.38 22.84 -25.88
C ARG A 332 34.56 23.57 -24.54
N ARG A 333 34.35 24.90 -24.48
CA ARG A 333 34.45 25.66 -23.22
C ARG A 333 33.48 25.16 -22.15
N VAL A 334 32.20 25.03 -22.51
CA VAL A 334 31.14 24.70 -21.53
C VAL A 334 31.37 23.31 -20.94
N PHE A 335 31.51 22.28 -21.79
CA PHE A 335 31.51 20.89 -21.33
C PHE A 335 32.88 20.32 -20.95
N LEU A 336 34.00 20.92 -21.38
CA LEU A 336 35.35 20.47 -21.00
C LEU A 336 36.01 21.36 -19.94
N ASP A 337 35.72 22.67 -19.92
CA ASP A 337 36.40 23.62 -19.04
C ASP A 337 35.52 24.08 -17.86
N VAL A 338 34.23 24.36 -18.08
CA VAL A 338 33.33 24.91 -17.04
C VAL A 338 32.68 23.84 -16.17
N ILE A 339 31.80 23.00 -16.73
CA ILE A 339 30.96 22.13 -15.89
C ILE A 339 31.71 20.95 -15.23
N PRO A 340 32.85 20.43 -15.74
CA PRO A 340 33.65 19.45 -15.00
C PRO A 340 34.17 19.93 -13.64
N ILE A 341 34.40 21.25 -13.49
CA ILE A 341 34.72 21.87 -12.20
C ILE A 341 33.52 21.76 -11.24
N TYR A 342 32.31 22.04 -11.74
CA TYR A 342 31.07 22.00 -10.96
C TYR A 342 30.66 20.58 -10.53
N LEU A 343 30.96 19.55 -11.35
CA LEU A 343 30.67 18.14 -11.03
C LEU A 343 31.89 17.37 -10.44
N PHE A 344 32.94 18.08 -10.00
CA PHE A 344 34.17 17.51 -9.44
C PHE A 344 34.83 16.39 -10.28
N MET A 345 34.72 16.47 -11.61
CA MET A 345 35.23 15.45 -12.52
C MET A 345 36.65 15.75 -12.98
N LYS A 346 37.63 14.97 -12.52
CA LYS A 346 38.95 14.92 -13.15
C LYS A 346 38.82 14.38 -14.58
N ARG A 347 39.22 15.19 -15.57
CA ARG A 347 39.39 14.74 -16.96
C ARG A 347 40.48 13.66 -17.01
N PRO A 348 40.34 12.61 -17.85
CA PRO A 348 41.45 11.70 -18.14
C PRO A 348 42.69 12.49 -18.58
N SER A 349 43.82 12.27 -17.92
CA SER A 349 45.04 13.05 -18.14
C SER A 349 45.58 12.83 -19.56
N THR A 350 45.97 13.91 -20.24
CA THR A 350 46.38 13.90 -21.65
C THR A 350 47.80 13.37 -21.88
N VAL A 351 48.19 12.32 -21.16
CA VAL A 351 49.55 11.73 -21.16
C VAL A 351 50.02 11.37 -22.57
N CYS A 352 49.12 10.91 -23.44
CA CYS A 352 49.46 10.63 -24.85
C CYS A 352 49.90 11.90 -25.62
N LYS A 353 49.27 13.05 -25.36
CA LYS A 353 49.61 14.31 -26.05
C LYS A 353 50.99 14.82 -25.67
N ASP A 354 51.40 14.66 -24.42
CA ASP A 354 52.73 15.10 -23.96
C ASP A 354 53.83 14.13 -24.42
N ASN A 355 53.53 12.83 -24.50
CA ASN A 355 54.45 11.84 -25.06
C ASN A 355 54.62 11.99 -26.59
N CYS A 356 53.54 12.14 -27.36
CA CYS A 356 53.64 12.39 -28.81
C CYS A 356 54.31 13.75 -29.10
N LYS A 357 54.02 14.82 -28.32
CA LYS A 357 54.75 16.09 -28.43
C LYS A 357 56.25 15.92 -28.17
N ARG A 358 56.65 15.23 -27.09
CA ARG A 358 58.06 14.96 -26.79
C ARG A 358 58.75 14.18 -27.90
N LEU A 359 58.09 13.17 -28.47
CA LEU A 359 58.60 12.43 -29.64
C LEU A 359 58.84 13.34 -30.85
N ILE A 360 57.88 14.22 -31.16
CA ILE A 360 58.00 15.18 -32.28
C ILE A 360 59.08 16.24 -32.00
N GLU A 361 59.17 16.76 -30.77
CA GLU A 361 60.24 17.68 -30.35
C GLU A 361 61.61 17.02 -30.41
N MET A 362 61.72 15.74 -30.07
CA MET A 362 62.96 14.95 -30.22
C MET A 362 63.33 14.74 -31.69
N MET A 363 62.35 14.48 -32.58
CA MET A 363 62.59 14.33 -34.02
C MET A 363 62.95 15.66 -34.71
N HIS A 364 62.44 16.80 -34.24
CA HIS A 364 62.75 18.12 -34.80
C HIS A 364 64.03 18.76 -34.23
N LYS A 365 64.65 18.18 -33.20
CA LYS A 365 65.88 18.70 -32.60
C LYS A 365 67.09 18.35 -33.46
N LYS A 366 67.56 19.32 -34.27
CA LYS A 366 68.79 19.16 -35.08
C LYS A 366 69.95 18.66 -34.23
N VAL A 367 70.48 17.49 -34.57
CA VAL A 367 71.73 16.97 -33.99
C VAL A 367 72.91 17.78 -34.55
N SER A 368 73.61 18.50 -33.68
CA SER A 368 74.86 19.20 -34.01
C SER A 368 76.05 18.23 -33.89
N PRO A 369 76.84 18.01 -34.96
CA PRO A 369 77.92 17.01 -34.94
C PRO A 369 79.19 17.59 -34.29
N THR A 370 79.39 17.39 -32.98
CA THR A 370 80.60 17.87 -32.28
C THR A 370 80.94 17.10 -30.98
N SER A 371 81.01 15.77 -31.03
CA SER A 371 81.73 14.96 -30.01
C SER A 371 81.89 13.48 -30.44
N ILE A 372 82.54 13.25 -31.57
CA ILE A 372 83.07 11.93 -31.96
C ILE A 372 84.57 12.15 -32.25
N TRP A 373 85.43 11.19 -31.90
CA TRP A 373 86.90 11.22 -31.99
C TRP A 373 87.66 11.97 -30.88
N ALA A 374 87.44 11.55 -29.63
CA ALA A 374 88.40 11.61 -28.52
C ALA A 374 87.93 10.63 -27.42
N GLU A 375 88.66 9.60 -26.99
CA GLU A 375 89.92 9.02 -27.47
C GLU A 375 89.75 7.50 -27.63
N ALA A 376 90.65 6.85 -28.37
CA ALA A 376 90.68 5.41 -28.50
C ALA A 376 92.08 4.90 -28.10
N GLU A 377 92.18 4.35 -26.89
CA GLU A 377 93.32 3.50 -26.54
C GLU A 377 92.87 2.37 -25.59
N SER A 378 92.97 1.14 -26.09
CA SER A 378 93.13 -0.05 -25.26
C SER A 378 94.64 -0.30 -25.15
N SER A 379 95.17 -0.87 -24.09
CA SER A 379 94.63 -1.93 -23.23
C SER A 379 95.51 -2.07 -21.97
N LEU A 380 95.09 -2.89 -20.99
CA LEU A 380 95.91 -4.03 -20.51
C LEU A 380 95.23 -4.86 -19.40
N PHE A 381 95.60 -6.14 -19.38
CA PHE A 381 95.40 -7.18 -18.36
C PHE A 381 94.01 -7.75 -18.02
N VAL A 382 94.01 -9.07 -17.98
CA VAL A 382 93.00 -10.04 -17.51
C VAL A 382 93.81 -11.04 -16.65
N PRO A 383 93.38 -11.38 -15.43
CA PRO A 383 92.76 -12.70 -15.23
C PRO A 383 91.46 -12.71 -14.40
N GLN A 384 90.69 -13.77 -14.65
CA GLN A 384 89.48 -14.26 -13.98
C GLN A 384 89.85 -15.19 -12.78
N PRO A 385 88.91 -15.81 -12.00
CA PRO A 385 87.43 -15.77 -12.07
C PRO A 385 86.71 -15.61 -10.69
N ASP A 386 85.40 -15.91 -10.72
CA ASP A 386 84.49 -16.42 -9.68
C ASP A 386 83.53 -15.44 -8.97
N GLY A 387 82.22 -15.74 -9.08
CA GLY A 387 81.14 -14.85 -8.59
C GLY A 387 79.67 -15.22 -8.87
N GLN A 388 79.34 -16.49 -9.14
CA GLN A 388 77.97 -17.03 -9.32
C GLN A 388 77.15 -16.51 -10.52
N GLY A 389 76.12 -17.28 -10.90
CA GLY A 389 75.46 -17.19 -12.22
C GLY A 389 74.00 -16.72 -12.20
N THR A 390 73.63 -16.07 -13.31
CA THR A 390 72.26 -15.77 -13.79
C THR A 390 71.53 -17.05 -14.27
N PRO A 391 70.26 -17.03 -14.78
CA PRO A 391 69.37 -15.88 -15.01
C PRO A 391 67.90 -16.05 -14.55
N ALA A 392 67.18 -14.93 -14.49
CA ALA A 392 65.72 -14.94 -14.55
C ALA A 392 65.24 -15.05 -16.02
N ARG A 393 64.17 -15.82 -16.26
CA ARG A 393 63.42 -15.83 -17.52
C ARG A 393 61.92 -15.67 -17.25
N SER A 394 61.30 -14.73 -17.94
CA SER A 394 59.86 -14.61 -18.17
C SER A 394 59.44 -15.44 -19.40
N PRO A 395 58.15 -15.49 -19.82
CA PRO A 395 56.88 -15.34 -19.09
C PRO A 395 55.91 -16.54 -19.30
N SER A 396 54.74 -16.57 -18.64
CA SER A 396 53.56 -17.30 -19.12
C SER A 396 52.23 -16.81 -18.48
N PRO A 397 51.03 -17.10 -19.08
CA PRO A 397 49.77 -16.47 -18.65
C PRO A 397 48.59 -17.43 -18.33
N SER A 398 47.51 -16.85 -17.77
CA SER A 398 46.08 -17.15 -18.06
C SER A 398 45.32 -18.38 -17.49
N LEU A 399 44.04 -18.10 -17.19
CA LEU A 399 42.81 -18.94 -17.19
C LEU A 399 42.35 -19.82 -15.98
N CYS A 400 41.08 -19.60 -15.62
CA CYS A 400 40.00 -20.51 -15.14
C CYS A 400 40.11 -21.42 -13.88
N LEU A 401 39.23 -21.13 -12.89
CA LEU A 401 38.03 -21.90 -12.42
C LEU A 401 37.91 -23.43 -12.70
N PRO A 402 37.13 -24.22 -11.90
CA PRO A 402 36.41 -23.94 -10.63
C PRO A 402 36.55 -25.03 -9.51
N MET A 403 35.77 -24.91 -8.43
CA MET A 403 35.40 -25.98 -7.43
C MET A 403 36.53 -26.58 -6.54
N GLU A 404 36.30 -27.19 -5.36
CA GLU A 404 35.31 -27.04 -4.26
C GLU A 404 35.79 -27.92 -3.05
N GLN A 405 35.17 -27.77 -1.86
CA GLN A 405 35.07 -28.74 -0.74
C GLN A 405 36.10 -28.77 0.44
N HIS A 406 35.52 -28.94 1.65
CA HIS A 406 36.00 -29.43 2.96
C HIS A 406 37.32 -28.87 3.58
N LEU A 407 37.35 -27.99 4.61
CA LEU A 407 36.71 -28.01 5.96
C LEU A 407 37.06 -29.25 6.83
N PRO A 408 37.34 -29.16 8.15
CA PRO A 408 38.09 -28.18 8.97
C PRO A 408 39.10 -28.82 9.99
N LYS A 409 39.81 -28.00 10.81
CA LYS A 409 40.00 -28.10 12.31
C LYS A 409 41.20 -27.22 12.78
N THR A 410 41.03 -26.28 13.73
CA THR A 410 41.34 -26.32 15.19
C THR A 410 42.73 -26.88 15.58
N GLN A 411 43.48 -26.35 16.55
CA GLN A 411 43.28 -25.29 17.58
C GLN A 411 44.48 -24.28 17.54
N LEU A 412 44.87 -23.41 18.51
CA LEU A 412 44.40 -23.01 19.86
C LEU A 412 45.00 -21.62 20.22
N LEU A 413 44.26 -20.71 20.90
CA LEU A 413 44.62 -20.02 22.17
C LEU A 413 43.76 -18.77 22.46
N SER A 414 43.72 -18.35 23.73
CA SER A 414 42.77 -17.38 24.30
C SER A 414 43.39 -16.04 24.73
N ALA A 415 42.57 -14.98 24.71
CA ALA A 415 42.75 -13.74 25.47
C ALA A 415 41.38 -13.07 25.73
N SER A 416 41.33 -12.06 26.60
CA SER A 416 40.11 -11.60 27.28
C SER A 416 39.65 -10.17 26.94
N SER A 417 38.52 -9.80 27.57
CA SER A 417 38.16 -8.45 28.07
C SER A 417 37.80 -7.33 27.09
N GLN A 418 36.53 -6.92 27.19
CA GLN A 418 36.02 -5.55 27.42
C GLN A 418 36.47 -4.39 26.51
N TYR A 419 35.48 -3.64 26.01
CA TYR A 419 35.62 -2.22 25.68
C TYR A 419 34.51 -1.37 26.33
N SER A 420 34.88 -0.15 26.66
CA SER A 420 34.08 0.98 27.15
C SER A 420 34.93 2.24 26.87
N ILE A 421 34.46 3.46 27.23
CA ILE A 421 35.08 4.78 26.91
C ILE A 421 34.80 5.24 25.46
N LEU A 422 34.38 6.48 25.18
CA LEU A 422 33.63 7.50 25.94
C LEU A 422 33.00 8.48 24.91
N LEU A 423 32.03 9.30 25.33
CA LEU A 423 31.53 10.47 24.60
C LEU A 423 31.45 11.64 25.58
N GLU A 424 31.80 12.84 25.13
CA GLU A 424 31.85 14.07 25.95
C GLU A 424 31.53 15.29 25.08
N GLU A 425 30.74 16.24 25.59
CA GLU A 425 30.39 17.52 24.93
C GLU A 425 31.33 18.66 25.41
N PRO A 426 31.12 19.95 25.01
CA PRO A 426 30.23 20.78 25.83
C PRO A 426 29.41 21.92 25.14
N HIS A 427 28.17 22.08 25.61
CA HIS A 427 27.39 23.31 25.87
C HIS A 427 27.87 24.72 25.43
N LEU A 428 26.90 25.58 25.04
CA LEU A 428 26.53 26.78 25.82
C LEU A 428 25.08 27.28 25.58
N GLN A 429 24.56 28.06 26.54
CA GLN A 429 23.24 28.73 26.57
C GLN A 429 23.40 30.26 26.31
N ASP A 430 22.41 31.18 26.29
CA ASP A 430 20.95 31.17 26.53
C ASP A 430 20.26 32.45 25.92
N CYS A 431 18.98 32.69 26.25
CA CYS A 431 18.30 34.00 26.49
C CYS A 431 17.20 34.58 25.54
N PHE A 432 16.00 34.68 26.12
CA PHE A 432 14.95 35.72 26.02
C PHE A 432 14.06 35.95 24.77
N SER A 433 12.78 36.25 25.06
CA SER A 433 11.71 36.77 24.20
C SER A 433 11.14 38.08 24.82
N PRO A 434 10.37 38.92 24.09
CA PRO A 434 8.92 38.69 23.94
C PRO A 434 8.33 39.13 22.56
N SER A 435 7.00 39.12 22.43
CA SER A 435 6.24 39.56 21.24
C SER A 435 5.96 41.09 21.23
N PRO A 436 5.46 41.66 20.10
CA PRO A 436 4.00 41.78 19.92
C PRO A 436 3.47 41.70 18.47
N SER A 437 2.14 41.72 18.32
CA SER A 437 1.35 41.99 17.10
C SER A 437 0.58 43.34 17.28
N PRO A 438 -0.26 43.89 16.35
CA PRO A 438 -0.80 43.40 15.07
C PRO A 438 -0.42 44.34 13.88
N SER A 439 -1.20 44.82 12.88
CA SER A 439 -2.65 44.83 12.58
C SER A 439 -3.01 45.31 11.14
N ILE A 440 -4.12 44.77 10.62
CA ILE A 440 -5.16 45.39 9.75
C ILE A 440 -4.76 46.00 8.38
N LEU A 441 -5.30 45.41 7.29
CA LEU A 441 -6.14 46.15 6.33
C LEU A 441 -7.10 45.24 5.53
N LEU A 442 -8.36 45.67 5.48
CA LEU A 442 -9.57 45.22 4.75
C LEU A 442 -9.31 44.39 3.47
N SER A 443 -9.86 43.18 3.24
CA SER A 443 -11.27 42.75 3.13
C SER A 443 -12.06 43.34 1.94
N LEU A 444 -12.52 42.52 0.99
CA LEU A 444 -13.82 42.66 0.31
C LEU A 444 -14.21 41.47 -0.60
N SER A 445 -15.48 41.09 -0.49
CA SER A 445 -16.36 40.31 -1.39
C SER A 445 -17.80 40.78 -1.06
N PRO A 446 -18.84 40.58 -1.89
CA PRO A 446 -18.97 39.72 -3.07
C PRO A 446 -19.53 40.44 -4.33
N ASP A 447 -19.77 39.71 -5.44
CA ASP A 447 -21.09 39.59 -6.11
C ASP A 447 -21.01 39.04 -7.57
N GLY A 448 -22.11 38.44 -8.04
CA GLY A 448 -22.39 38.13 -9.46
C GLY A 448 -23.60 38.93 -9.98
N PRO A 449 -24.48 38.43 -10.87
CA PRO A 449 -24.48 37.13 -11.59
C PRO A 449 -24.94 37.19 -13.08
N ARG A 450 -24.99 36.02 -13.78
CA ARG A 450 -25.62 35.75 -15.12
C ARG A 450 -24.90 36.42 -16.32
N GLY A 451 -24.87 35.92 -17.56
CA GLY A 451 -25.34 34.72 -18.28
C GLY A 451 -24.81 34.81 -19.76
N HIS A 452 -25.09 33.98 -20.78
CA HIS A 452 -25.92 32.78 -21.03
C HIS A 452 -25.29 31.98 -22.22
N PRO A 453 -25.69 30.72 -22.51
CA PRO A 453 -24.96 29.81 -23.44
C PRO A 453 -25.41 29.84 -24.92
N LYS A 454 -24.75 29.02 -25.77
CA LYS A 454 -25.20 28.65 -27.14
C LYS A 454 -24.98 27.15 -27.42
N GLU A 455 -25.79 26.60 -28.35
CA GLU A 455 -26.04 25.17 -28.53
C GLU A 455 -25.50 24.59 -29.87
N ARG A 456 -25.44 23.25 -29.95
CA ARG A 456 -25.89 22.33 -31.06
C ARG A 456 -25.25 20.92 -30.82
N SER A 457 -25.92 19.76 -30.79
CA SER A 457 -26.95 19.11 -31.66
C SER A 457 -26.37 18.71 -33.04
N LEU A 458 -26.49 17.50 -33.62
CA LEU A 458 -27.32 16.27 -33.43
C LEU A 458 -26.45 15.02 -33.77
N SER A 459 -26.50 13.87 -33.09
CA SER A 459 -27.44 12.72 -33.11
C SER A 459 -27.45 11.77 -34.35
N VAL A 460 -26.95 10.53 -34.13
CA VAL A 460 -27.46 9.20 -34.60
C VAL A 460 -27.69 8.91 -36.10
N GLN A 461 -27.06 7.83 -36.60
CA GLN A 461 -27.71 6.81 -37.46
C GLN A 461 -26.98 5.44 -37.48
N HIS A 462 -27.69 4.36 -37.84
CA HIS A 462 -27.25 2.95 -37.83
C HIS A 462 -26.66 2.48 -39.19
N ALA A 463 -25.82 1.43 -39.17
CA ALA A 463 -25.72 0.41 -40.21
C ALA A 463 -25.15 -0.92 -39.64
N LEU A 464 -25.34 -2.05 -40.34
CA LEU A 464 -24.94 -3.41 -39.91
C LEU A 464 -24.32 -4.23 -41.07
N ASP A 465 -23.23 -4.94 -40.74
CA ASP A 465 -22.80 -6.28 -41.21
C ASP A 465 -22.46 -6.63 -42.69
N GLU A 466 -21.87 -7.83 -42.83
CA GLU A 466 -21.58 -8.68 -44.01
C GLU A 466 -20.35 -8.42 -44.92
N ARG A 467 -20.11 -9.33 -45.89
CA ARG A 467 -18.77 -9.90 -46.22
C ARG A 467 -18.33 -9.89 -47.71
N GLU A 468 -17.03 -10.19 -47.88
CA GLU A 468 -16.36 -10.88 -49.02
C GLU A 468 -15.79 -10.10 -50.25
N LEU A 469 -15.06 -10.85 -51.09
CA LEU A 469 -14.00 -10.46 -52.06
C LEU A 469 -14.50 -10.41 -53.54
N PRO A 470 -13.69 -10.18 -54.63
CA PRO A 470 -12.21 -10.07 -54.77
C PRO A 470 -11.62 -8.94 -55.68
N GLN A 471 -10.29 -8.76 -55.57
CA GLN A 471 -9.27 -8.34 -56.58
C GLN A 471 -9.49 -7.20 -57.62
N GLY A 472 -8.58 -6.21 -57.60
CA GLY A 472 -8.29 -5.28 -58.72
C GLY A 472 -7.14 -4.31 -58.41
N VAL A 473 -6.14 -4.17 -59.30
CA VAL A 473 -4.85 -3.46 -59.07
C VAL A 473 -4.49 -2.67 -60.35
N PRO A 474 -4.14 -1.35 -60.32
CA PRO A 474 -2.72 -0.96 -60.10
C PRO A 474 -2.36 0.46 -59.58
N ARG A 475 -1.26 0.53 -58.81
CA ARG A 475 -0.24 1.62 -58.71
C ARG A 475 -0.71 3.02 -58.23
N CYS A 476 0.09 3.84 -57.53
CA CYS A 476 1.40 3.73 -56.84
C CYS A 476 1.53 4.94 -55.86
N HIS A 477 2.57 5.14 -55.04
CA HIS A 477 3.86 4.46 -54.84
C HIS A 477 4.29 4.59 -53.37
N SER A 478 5.22 3.73 -52.90
CA SER A 478 6.07 4.02 -51.74
C SER A 478 7.43 3.33 -51.89
N CYS A 479 8.47 3.85 -51.23
CA CYS A 479 9.81 3.25 -51.17
C CYS A 479 10.42 3.44 -49.78
N SER A 480 10.51 2.34 -49.03
CA SER A 480 11.47 2.18 -47.94
C SER A 480 12.80 1.69 -48.51
N PHE A 481 13.90 1.88 -47.77
CA PHE A 481 15.15 1.15 -48.00
C PHE A 481 15.74 0.71 -46.66
N GLN A 482 16.29 -0.50 -46.65
CA GLN A 482 16.87 -1.17 -45.48
C GLN A 482 18.27 -1.68 -45.85
N TYR A 483 19.17 -1.72 -44.87
CA TYR A 483 20.55 -2.15 -45.04
C TYR A 483 20.68 -3.59 -45.55
N CYS A 484 21.66 -3.84 -46.42
CA CYS A 484 22.63 -4.92 -46.17
C CYS A 484 23.98 -4.70 -46.88
N CYS A 485 24.99 -5.44 -46.41
CA CYS A 485 26.41 -5.39 -46.78
C CYS A 485 26.72 -6.19 -48.08
N VAL A 486 27.93 -6.04 -48.67
CA VAL A 486 28.90 -7.15 -48.99
C VAL A 486 29.97 -6.77 -50.05
N GLN A 487 31.24 -6.92 -49.64
CA GLN A 487 32.49 -7.33 -50.35
C GLN A 487 33.00 -6.66 -51.66
N GLU A 488 34.29 -6.97 -51.91
CA GLU A 488 35.17 -6.53 -52.99
C GLU A 488 34.95 -7.27 -54.33
N GLU A 489 35.48 -6.72 -55.42
CA GLU A 489 35.44 -7.30 -56.77
C GLU A 489 36.47 -8.44 -56.98
N ALA A 490 36.19 -9.34 -57.93
CA ALA A 490 37.19 -10.24 -58.49
C ALA A 490 36.99 -10.49 -60.00
N SER A 491 38.10 -10.47 -60.75
CA SER A 491 38.31 -11.05 -62.09
C SER A 491 37.43 -10.61 -63.29
N GLN A 492 38.00 -9.70 -64.10
CA GLN A 492 38.34 -9.88 -65.52
C GLN A 492 37.34 -10.56 -66.50
N SER A 493 37.02 -9.87 -67.62
CA SER A 493 37.54 -10.23 -68.97
C SER A 493 37.00 -9.31 -70.10
N ALA A 494 37.49 -9.50 -71.34
CA ALA A 494 37.33 -8.65 -72.54
C ALA A 494 35.90 -8.61 -73.14
N GLY A 495 35.53 -7.71 -74.05
CA GLY A 495 36.23 -6.56 -74.68
C GLY A 495 35.73 -6.28 -76.13
N PHE A 496 36.27 -5.23 -76.79
CA PHE A 496 35.98 -4.81 -78.19
C PHE A 496 34.53 -4.22 -78.40
N LEU A 497 34.20 -3.29 -79.32
CA LEU A 497 34.93 -2.62 -80.42
C LEU A 497 34.23 -1.28 -80.88
N ARG A 498 34.96 -0.44 -81.64
CA ARG A 498 34.56 0.63 -82.60
C ARG A 498 34.43 2.12 -82.17
N ILE A 499 35.48 2.84 -82.55
CA ILE A 499 35.63 4.26 -82.96
C ILE A 499 35.01 4.41 -84.40
N PRO A 500 34.41 5.54 -84.86
CA PRO A 500 35.11 6.84 -85.04
C PRO A 500 34.37 8.18 -84.76
N SER A 501 35.18 9.24 -84.81
CA SER A 501 34.98 10.70 -84.64
C SER A 501 34.67 11.42 -85.98
N PRO A 502 34.79 12.77 -86.19
CA PRO A 502 35.16 13.88 -85.29
C PRO A 502 34.36 15.21 -85.40
N CYS A 503 34.62 16.14 -84.46
CA CYS A 503 34.66 17.63 -84.54
C CYS A 503 34.39 18.23 -83.14
N GLY A 504 34.96 19.35 -82.69
CA GLY A 504 36.05 20.19 -83.23
C GLY A 504 36.13 21.52 -82.45
N MET A 505 37.32 22.01 -82.09
CA MET A 505 37.53 23.35 -81.49
C MET A 505 38.85 23.97 -81.96
N ALA A 506 38.93 25.31 -81.92
CA ALA A 506 39.99 26.10 -82.55
C ALA A 506 40.70 27.08 -81.60
N HIS A 507 41.93 27.45 -81.96
CA HIS A 507 42.68 28.58 -81.40
C HIS A 507 43.10 29.54 -82.52
N PRO A 508 43.19 30.84 -82.21
CA PRO A 508 44.47 31.54 -82.38
C PRO A 508 44.78 32.46 -81.17
N LYS A 509 45.91 33.18 -81.05
CA LYS A 509 47.38 33.03 -81.31
C LYS A 509 48.01 34.43 -80.98
N PRO A 510 49.33 34.72 -81.08
CA PRO A 510 50.03 35.43 -80.00
C PRO A 510 50.78 36.73 -80.42
N THR A 511 51.64 37.26 -79.55
CA THR A 511 52.72 38.22 -79.90
C THR A 511 53.92 38.12 -78.93
N THR A 512 55.07 38.70 -79.27
CA THR A 512 56.44 38.46 -78.71
C THR A 512 57.33 39.71 -78.90
N PRO A 513 58.68 39.72 -78.69
CA PRO A 513 59.50 39.43 -77.49
C PRO A 513 60.50 40.59 -77.15
N PHE A 514 61.72 40.28 -76.66
CA PHE A 514 62.89 41.14 -76.29
C PHE A 514 62.83 41.80 -74.89
N ASP A 515 63.94 41.98 -74.13
CA ASP A 515 65.36 41.62 -74.37
C ASP A 515 66.13 41.25 -73.06
N ARG A 516 67.41 40.86 -73.16
CA ARG A 516 68.33 40.51 -72.04
C ARG A 516 69.44 41.57 -71.85
N PRO A 517 70.02 41.76 -70.65
CA PRO A 517 71.36 41.17 -70.39
C PRO A 517 71.62 40.76 -68.92
N SER A 518 72.84 40.25 -68.67
CA SER A 518 73.48 39.95 -67.37
C SER A 518 75.00 40.16 -67.53
N PRO A 519 75.91 39.94 -66.55
CA PRO A 519 75.76 39.75 -65.09
C PRO A 519 76.68 40.69 -64.24
N VAL A 520 76.61 40.63 -62.89
CA VAL A 520 77.77 40.87 -61.99
C VAL A 520 77.70 39.91 -60.80
N THR A 521 78.85 39.45 -60.32
CA THR A 521 79.03 38.54 -59.17
C THR A 521 79.30 39.26 -57.87
N ASP A 522 78.79 38.74 -56.75
CA ASP A 522 79.59 38.47 -55.55
C ASP A 522 79.03 37.22 -54.84
N GLY A 523 79.80 36.59 -53.95
CA GLY A 523 79.44 35.27 -53.41
C GLY A 523 79.94 34.98 -52.00
N LYS A 524 79.12 34.21 -51.27
CA LYS A 524 79.58 33.30 -50.20
C LYS A 524 78.61 32.14 -50.03
N GLU A 525 79.17 30.96 -49.82
CA GLU A 525 78.51 29.69 -50.11
C GLU A 525 77.45 29.31 -49.06
N GLN A 526 76.31 28.79 -49.53
CA GLN A 526 75.47 27.91 -48.73
C GLN A 526 75.85 26.46 -49.07
N GLN A 527 76.42 25.73 -48.10
CA GLN A 527 76.69 24.30 -48.25
C GLN A 527 75.38 23.50 -48.28
N LEU A 528 74.84 23.31 -49.48
CA LEU A 528 73.67 22.48 -49.71
C LEU A 528 74.05 21.00 -49.64
N PHE A 529 73.81 20.34 -48.51
CA PHE A 529 73.99 18.89 -48.39
C PHE A 529 73.15 18.15 -49.44
N LEU A 530 73.82 17.43 -50.33
CA LEU A 530 73.18 16.60 -51.36
C LEU A 530 72.60 15.32 -50.73
N MET A 531 71.41 15.45 -50.12
CA MET A 531 70.63 14.27 -49.72
C MET A 531 70.21 13.50 -50.98
N SER A 532 70.43 12.19 -51.00
CA SER A 532 70.05 11.34 -52.13
C SER A 532 68.53 11.38 -52.38
N PRO A 533 68.05 11.18 -53.62
CA PRO A 533 66.62 11.15 -53.91
C PRO A 533 65.87 10.13 -53.03
N SER A 534 66.47 8.97 -52.81
CA SER A 534 65.97 7.90 -51.93
C SER A 534 65.77 8.38 -50.50
N MET A 535 66.68 9.20 -49.96
CA MET A 535 66.59 9.67 -48.57
C MET A 535 65.61 10.85 -48.42
N LYS A 536 65.39 11.65 -49.47
CA LYS A 536 64.26 12.61 -49.50
C LYS A 536 62.92 11.89 -49.51
N LEU A 537 62.73 10.92 -50.40
CA LEU A 537 61.51 10.11 -50.46
C LEU A 537 61.24 9.33 -49.15
N ALA A 538 62.29 8.84 -48.49
CA ALA A 538 62.17 8.22 -47.17
C ALA A 538 61.71 9.22 -46.08
N ILE A 539 62.24 10.44 -46.08
CA ILE A 539 61.82 11.50 -45.16
C ILE A 539 60.38 11.95 -45.45
N GLU A 540 60.01 12.13 -46.72
CA GLU A 540 58.64 12.47 -47.13
C GLU A 540 57.64 11.36 -46.75
N GLY A 541 58.02 10.09 -46.91
CA GLY A 541 57.22 8.94 -46.46
C GLY A 541 57.07 8.86 -44.94
N VAL A 542 58.15 9.04 -44.18
CA VAL A 542 58.10 9.10 -42.70
C VAL A 542 57.29 10.30 -42.22
N GLN A 543 57.42 11.45 -42.89
CA GLN A 543 56.68 12.66 -42.53
C GLN A 543 55.19 12.53 -42.86
N TYR A 544 54.83 11.92 -44.00
CA TYR A 544 53.45 11.56 -44.33
C TYR A 544 52.86 10.60 -43.29
N ILE A 545 53.60 9.56 -42.88
CA ILE A 545 53.17 8.64 -41.81
C ILE A 545 53.00 9.38 -40.48
N ALA A 546 53.92 10.29 -40.12
CA ALA A 546 53.82 11.09 -38.90
C ALA A 546 52.70 12.14 -38.94
N ASP A 547 52.38 12.68 -40.12
CA ASP A 547 51.23 13.58 -40.34
C ASP A 547 49.91 12.79 -40.26
N HIS A 548 49.86 11.58 -40.85
CA HIS A 548 48.70 10.69 -40.82
C HIS A 548 48.41 10.20 -39.40
N LEU A 549 49.42 9.69 -38.68
CA LEU A 549 49.30 9.30 -37.27
C LEU A 549 48.88 10.48 -36.39
N ARG A 550 49.37 11.70 -36.65
CA ARG A 550 48.89 12.91 -35.95
C ARG A 550 47.44 13.26 -36.27
N ALA A 551 46.98 13.02 -37.49
CA ALA A 551 45.58 13.19 -37.86
C ALA A 551 44.69 12.15 -37.16
N GLU A 552 45.13 10.90 -37.06
CA GLU A 552 44.40 9.84 -36.35
C GLU A 552 44.41 10.03 -34.82
N ASP A 553 45.52 10.46 -34.22
CA ASP A 553 45.60 10.88 -32.79
C ASP A 553 44.67 12.07 -32.50
N ALA A 554 44.57 13.02 -33.44
CA ALA A 554 43.68 14.17 -33.32
C ALA A 554 42.20 13.75 -33.44
N ASP A 555 41.87 12.89 -34.41
CA ASP A 555 40.54 12.31 -34.57
C ASP A 555 40.14 11.52 -33.31
N PHE A 556 41.02 10.65 -32.82
CA PHE A 556 40.81 9.86 -31.61
C PHE A 556 40.58 10.77 -30.39
N SER A 557 41.39 11.83 -30.23
CA SER A 557 41.19 12.80 -29.15
C SER A 557 39.86 13.55 -29.25
N VAL A 558 39.35 13.85 -30.45
CA VAL A 558 38.04 14.51 -30.61
C VAL A 558 36.89 13.53 -30.37
N LYS A 559 37.06 12.25 -30.70
CA LYS A 559 36.11 11.18 -30.39
C LYS A 559 35.99 10.95 -28.88
N GLU A 560 37.11 10.91 -28.15
CA GLU A 560 37.10 10.82 -26.68
C GLU A 560 36.54 12.08 -26.02
N ASP A 561 36.81 13.27 -26.56
CA ASP A 561 36.17 14.51 -26.09
C ASP A 561 34.63 14.47 -26.30
N TRP A 562 34.12 13.96 -27.44
CA TRP A 562 32.68 13.76 -27.65
C TRP A 562 32.07 12.73 -26.68
N LYS A 563 32.75 11.61 -26.39
CA LYS A 563 32.33 10.66 -25.35
C LYS A 563 32.26 11.33 -23.98
N TYR A 564 33.26 12.16 -23.64
CA TYR A 564 33.30 12.90 -22.38
C TYR A 564 32.14 13.91 -22.28
N VAL A 565 31.81 14.60 -23.38
CA VAL A 565 30.60 15.46 -23.48
C VAL A 565 29.31 14.64 -23.29
N ALA A 566 29.21 13.44 -23.87
CA ALA A 566 28.05 12.56 -23.67
C ALA A 566 27.96 11.99 -22.24
N MET A 567 29.09 11.65 -21.61
CA MET A 567 29.17 11.31 -20.19
C MET A 567 28.78 12.51 -19.30
N HIS A 568 29.13 13.73 -19.72
CA HIS A 568 28.74 14.93 -19.03
C HIS A 568 27.24 15.18 -19.13
N PHE A 569 26.63 15.10 -20.32
CA PHE A 569 25.17 15.14 -20.47
C PHE A 569 24.49 14.05 -19.64
N ARG A 570 24.99 12.79 -19.67
CA ARG A 570 24.51 11.70 -18.79
C ARG A 570 24.46 12.13 -17.33
N LYS A 571 25.54 12.72 -16.80
CA LYS A 571 25.61 13.13 -15.38
C LYS A 571 24.81 14.40 -15.08
N HIS A 572 24.80 15.39 -15.96
CA HIS A 572 23.98 16.58 -15.80
C HIS A 572 22.50 16.21 -15.78
N PHE A 573 22.05 15.37 -16.73
CA PHE A 573 20.70 14.83 -16.73
C PHE A 573 20.44 13.90 -15.54
N LEU A 574 21.40 13.08 -15.08
CA LEU A 574 21.25 12.34 -13.82
C LEU A 574 21.05 13.27 -12.61
N PHE A 575 21.72 14.42 -12.55
CA PHE A 575 21.53 15.39 -11.45
C PHE A 575 20.25 16.21 -11.59
N THR A 576 19.82 16.57 -12.80
CA THR A 576 18.50 17.20 -12.99
C THR A 576 17.36 16.21 -12.81
N ASP A 577 17.55 14.93 -13.14
CA ASP A 577 16.52 13.89 -13.03
C ASP A 577 16.52 13.23 -11.63
N ASP A 578 17.62 13.22 -10.87
CA ASP A 578 17.58 13.03 -9.41
C ASP A 578 16.95 14.26 -8.74
N GLY A 579 17.23 15.48 -9.23
CA GLY A 579 16.59 16.72 -8.79
C GLY A 579 15.09 16.77 -9.06
N ILE A 580 14.63 16.30 -10.22
CA ILE A 580 13.21 16.23 -10.58
C ILE A 580 12.57 14.96 -10.04
N THR A 581 13.29 13.85 -9.85
CA THR A 581 12.84 12.72 -9.01
C THR A 581 12.64 13.18 -7.56
N ARG A 582 13.47 14.09 -7.03
CA ARG A 582 13.27 14.74 -5.72
C ARG A 582 12.12 15.74 -5.69
N LEU A 583 11.66 16.26 -6.83
CA LEU A 583 10.45 17.11 -6.95
C LEU A 583 9.19 16.26 -7.23
N SER A 584 9.35 15.10 -7.86
CA SER A 584 8.36 14.03 -8.03
C SER A 584 8.07 13.32 -6.71
N PHE A 585 9.12 13.10 -5.92
CA PHE A 585 9.03 12.87 -4.48
C PHE A 585 8.45 14.14 -3.82
N ASN A 586 7.13 14.25 -3.88
CA ASN A 586 6.36 14.50 -2.67
C ASN A 586 6.72 13.40 -1.67
N ALA A 587 7.87 13.57 -1.02
CA ALA A 587 8.42 12.62 -0.07
C ALA A 587 7.37 12.36 1.02
N GLU A 588 6.59 13.38 1.40
CA GLU A 588 5.42 13.25 2.28
C GLU A 588 4.42 12.17 1.83
N ARG A 589 4.02 12.11 0.54
CA ARG A 589 3.02 11.14 0.06
C ARG A 589 3.57 9.70 0.01
N MET A 590 4.79 9.51 -0.49
CA MET A 590 5.39 8.16 -0.52
C MET A 590 5.87 7.73 0.87
N TYR A 591 6.24 8.67 1.74
CA TYR A 591 6.45 8.44 3.17
C TYR A 591 5.13 8.13 3.88
N THR A 592 3.99 8.73 3.57
CA THR A 592 2.71 8.28 4.17
C THR A 592 2.31 6.89 3.73
N LEU A 593 2.63 6.46 2.50
CA LEU A 593 2.42 5.06 2.08
C LEU A 593 3.41 4.10 2.73
N LEU A 594 4.72 4.39 2.72
CA LEU A 594 5.74 3.53 3.33
C LEU A 594 5.71 3.55 4.86
N SER A 595 5.49 4.71 5.47
CA SER A 595 5.23 4.84 6.92
C SER A 595 3.86 4.29 7.28
N GLY A 596 2.85 4.35 6.42
CA GLY A 596 1.56 3.69 6.63
C GLY A 596 1.73 2.18 6.69
N LEU A 597 2.40 1.60 5.68
CA LEU A 597 2.74 0.18 5.63
C LEU A 597 3.65 -0.25 6.80
N TYR A 598 4.65 0.56 7.17
CA TYR A 598 5.49 0.32 8.35
C TYR A 598 4.70 0.39 9.66
N LYS A 599 3.88 1.43 9.84
CA LYS A 599 3.01 1.66 11.02
C LYS A 599 1.94 0.58 11.15
N TYR A 600 1.50 -0.02 10.04
CA TYR A 600 0.63 -1.20 9.97
C TYR A 600 1.39 -2.49 10.34
N MET A 601 2.51 -2.79 9.68
CA MET A 601 3.31 -4.01 9.95
C MET A 601 3.96 -4.04 11.35
N PHE A 602 4.20 -2.88 11.95
CA PHE A 602 4.72 -2.71 13.31
C PHE A 602 3.68 -2.10 14.27
N GLN A 603 2.38 -2.18 13.95
CA GLN A 603 1.34 -1.74 14.87
C GLN A 603 1.33 -2.64 16.11
N LYS A 604 1.14 -2.05 17.28
CA LYS A 604 0.86 -2.80 18.52
C LYS A 604 -0.62 -3.07 18.64
N ASP A 605 -0.95 -4.31 18.97
CA ASP A 605 -2.31 -4.77 19.24
C ASP A 605 -2.86 -4.04 20.48
N GLU A 606 -3.95 -3.27 20.33
CA GLU A 606 -4.52 -2.47 21.41
C GLU A 606 -5.71 -3.20 22.06
N TYR A 607 -5.64 -3.47 23.36
CA TYR A 607 -6.67 -4.17 24.13
C TYR A 607 -7.26 -3.24 25.20
N CYS A 608 -8.59 -3.17 25.30
CA CYS A 608 -9.27 -2.34 26.29
C CYS A 608 -9.55 -3.15 27.57
N ILE A 609 -9.05 -2.68 28.70
CA ILE A 609 -9.12 -3.37 30.00
C ILE A 609 -9.93 -2.52 30.97
N LEU A 610 -11.02 -3.08 31.51
CA LEU A 610 -11.95 -2.36 32.36
C LEU A 610 -11.59 -2.57 33.84
N ILE A 611 -11.45 -1.50 34.63
CA ILE A 611 -11.10 -1.56 36.07
C ILE A 611 -12.34 -1.20 36.92
N LEU A 612 -12.83 -2.17 37.69
CA LEU A 612 -14.09 -2.15 38.44
C LEU A 612 -13.89 -2.52 39.92
N GLY A 613 -14.95 -2.35 40.72
CA GLY A 613 -14.91 -2.46 42.18
C GLY A 613 -15.48 -1.21 42.86
N LEU A 614 -15.67 -1.26 44.17
CA LEU A 614 -16.24 -0.16 44.95
C LEU A 614 -15.35 1.11 44.95
N ASP A 615 -15.87 2.19 45.51
CA ASP A 615 -15.05 3.37 45.80
C ASP A 615 -14.09 3.10 46.99
N ASN A 616 -13.04 3.93 47.10
CA ASN A 616 -11.92 3.77 48.03
C ASN A 616 -11.09 2.45 47.95
N ALA A 617 -11.54 1.45 47.19
CA ALA A 617 -10.83 0.17 46.98
C ALA A 617 -9.46 0.29 46.26
N GLY A 618 -9.11 1.48 45.75
CA GLY A 618 -7.78 1.78 45.21
C GLY A 618 -7.56 1.52 43.71
N LYS A 619 -8.64 1.41 42.91
CA LYS A 619 -8.60 1.22 41.45
C LYS A 619 -7.69 2.21 40.73
N THR A 620 -7.88 3.50 41.00
CA THR A 620 -7.12 4.62 40.42
C THR A 620 -5.65 4.57 40.85
N THR A 621 -5.38 4.21 42.11
CA THR A 621 -4.03 4.01 42.65
C THR A 621 -3.32 2.87 41.93
N PHE A 622 -4.02 1.76 41.67
CA PHE A 622 -3.49 0.65 40.87
C PHE A 622 -3.14 1.12 39.45
N LEU A 623 -4.05 1.86 38.79
CA LEU A 623 -3.80 2.40 37.45
C LEU A 623 -2.58 3.35 37.40
N GLU A 624 -2.44 4.28 38.35
CA GLU A 624 -1.29 5.20 38.39
C GLU A 624 0.03 4.46 38.69
N GLN A 625 0.01 3.44 39.55
CA GLN A 625 1.19 2.61 39.81
C GLN A 625 1.55 1.73 38.60
N THR A 626 0.56 1.20 37.88
CA THR A 626 0.73 0.50 36.60
C THR A 626 1.35 1.42 35.53
N LYS A 627 0.83 2.65 35.37
CA LYS A 627 1.43 3.67 34.48
C LYS A 627 2.89 3.92 34.85
N THR A 628 3.17 4.16 36.14
CA THR A 628 4.51 4.49 36.66
C THR A 628 5.53 3.36 36.44
N LYS A 629 5.11 2.09 36.55
CA LYS A 629 6.00 0.94 36.33
C LYS A 629 6.26 0.62 34.85
N PHE A 630 5.24 0.69 33.99
CA PHE A 630 5.37 0.27 32.60
C PHE A 630 5.68 1.41 31.60
N SER A 631 5.47 2.67 31.97
CA SER A 631 5.71 3.83 31.10
C SER A 631 7.01 4.57 31.47
N LYS A 632 8.11 4.25 30.76
CA LYS A 632 9.48 4.73 31.06
C LYS A 632 9.66 6.26 31.23
N ASN A 633 8.76 7.07 30.69
CA ASN A 633 8.83 8.54 30.74
C ASN A 633 7.77 9.18 31.66
N TYR A 634 6.98 8.40 32.40
CA TYR A 634 5.85 8.90 33.20
C TYR A 634 6.30 9.31 34.62
N LYS A 635 6.33 10.62 34.88
CA LYS A 635 6.39 11.15 36.26
C LYS A 635 5.00 11.04 36.87
N GLY A 636 4.75 9.95 37.60
CA GLY A 636 3.45 9.67 38.23
C GLY A 636 2.98 10.77 39.18
N MET A 637 1.66 10.89 39.32
CA MET A 637 1.06 11.79 40.30
C MET A 637 1.36 11.31 41.73
N SER A 638 1.47 12.24 42.69
CA SER A 638 1.68 11.87 44.09
C SER A 638 0.48 11.07 44.61
N LEU A 639 0.69 9.77 44.91
CA LEU A 639 -0.38 8.82 45.27
C LEU A 639 -1.27 9.32 46.44
N SER A 640 -0.71 10.11 47.36
CA SER A 640 -1.40 10.76 48.48
C SER A 640 -2.38 11.88 48.10
N LYS A 641 -2.56 12.18 46.81
CA LYS A 641 -3.56 13.13 46.29
C LYS A 641 -4.64 12.48 45.43
N ILE A 642 -4.65 11.15 45.31
CA ILE A 642 -5.67 10.43 44.52
C ILE A 642 -6.99 10.44 45.31
N THR A 643 -7.99 11.15 44.79
CA THR A 643 -9.38 11.10 45.24
C THR A 643 -10.17 10.05 44.47
N THR A 644 -11.41 9.77 44.88
CA THR A 644 -12.31 8.87 44.14
C THR A 644 -12.58 9.39 42.72
N THR A 645 -12.47 8.50 41.72
CA THR A 645 -12.78 8.84 40.31
C THR A 645 -14.25 9.18 40.14
N VAL A 646 -14.52 10.38 39.61
CA VAL A 646 -15.84 10.80 39.12
C VAL A 646 -15.90 10.56 37.62
N GLY A 647 -16.82 9.71 37.16
CA GLY A 647 -16.95 9.32 35.76
C GLY A 647 -15.92 8.26 35.32
N LEU A 648 -15.08 8.61 34.34
CA LEU A 648 -14.11 7.72 33.69
C LEU A 648 -12.71 8.36 33.64
N ASN A 649 -11.71 7.62 34.09
CA ASN A 649 -10.28 7.91 33.90
C ASN A 649 -9.67 6.91 32.90
N ILE A 650 -8.84 7.39 31.98
CA ILE A 650 -8.21 6.56 30.93
C ILE A 650 -6.70 6.51 31.15
N GLY A 651 -6.12 5.33 31.04
CA GLY A 651 -4.66 5.14 31.01
C GLY A 651 -4.22 4.24 29.87
N THR A 652 -2.98 4.38 29.40
CA THR A 652 -2.42 3.48 28.39
C THR A 652 -1.02 3.06 28.77
N ILE A 653 -0.70 1.77 28.63
CA ILE A 653 0.67 1.24 28.75
C ILE A 653 1.02 0.36 27.55
N ASP A 654 2.31 0.24 27.28
CA ASP A 654 2.85 -0.65 26.24
C ASP A 654 3.58 -1.82 26.92
N VAL A 655 3.13 -3.07 26.70
CA VAL A 655 3.73 -4.28 27.27
C VAL A 655 4.13 -5.23 26.14
N GLY A 656 5.41 -5.19 25.77
CA GLY A 656 5.94 -5.94 24.63
C GLY A 656 5.30 -5.49 23.30
N LYS A 657 4.60 -6.43 22.64
CA LYS A 657 3.82 -6.18 21.41
C LYS A 657 2.41 -5.67 21.65
N ALA A 658 1.85 -5.87 22.84
CA ALA A 658 0.51 -5.41 23.19
C ALA A 658 0.56 -3.99 23.77
N ARG A 659 -0.56 -3.28 23.62
CA ARG A 659 -0.83 -1.99 24.24
C ARG A 659 -2.15 -2.09 24.99
N LEU A 660 -2.14 -1.87 26.30
CA LEU A 660 -3.34 -1.92 27.12
C LEU A 660 -3.90 -0.52 27.31
N MET A 661 -5.18 -0.32 27.01
CA MET A 661 -5.95 0.87 27.33
C MET A 661 -6.85 0.56 28.53
N PHE A 662 -6.56 1.14 29.68
CA PHE A 662 -7.36 0.98 30.90
C PHE A 662 -8.49 2.00 30.99
N TRP A 663 -9.64 1.54 31.46
CA TRP A 663 -10.79 2.37 31.84
C TRP A 663 -11.07 2.20 33.34
N ASP A 664 -10.66 3.17 34.14
CA ASP A 664 -10.96 3.26 35.58
C ASP A 664 -12.28 4.02 35.76
N LEU A 665 -13.33 3.30 36.16
CA LEU A 665 -14.67 3.87 36.37
C LEU A 665 -14.91 4.21 37.85
N GLY A 666 -15.78 5.21 38.09
CA GLY A 666 -16.31 5.49 39.41
C GLY A 666 -16.93 4.25 40.07
N GLY A 667 -16.61 4.05 41.36
CA GLY A 667 -17.12 2.92 42.17
C GLY A 667 -18.36 3.24 42.99
N GLN A 668 -18.69 4.52 43.13
CA GLN A 668 -19.87 5.03 43.83
C GLN A 668 -21.15 4.48 43.19
N GLU A 669 -22.14 4.11 43.99
CA GLU A 669 -23.38 3.45 43.56
C GLU A 669 -24.04 4.12 42.33
N GLU A 670 -24.18 5.46 42.36
CA GLU A 670 -24.70 6.28 41.27
C GLU A 670 -23.98 6.04 39.92
N LEU A 671 -22.67 5.85 39.96
CA LEU A 671 -21.80 5.67 38.79
C LEU A 671 -21.66 4.20 38.35
N GLN A 672 -22.07 3.23 39.17
CA GLN A 672 -22.15 1.82 38.76
C GLN A 672 -23.16 1.61 37.61
N SER A 673 -24.10 2.55 37.43
CA SER A 673 -25.01 2.66 36.27
C SER A 673 -24.34 2.99 34.92
N LEU A 674 -23.01 3.11 34.90
CA LEU A 674 -22.21 3.33 33.69
C LEU A 674 -21.37 2.11 33.29
N TRP A 675 -21.21 1.11 34.16
CA TRP A 675 -20.30 -0.02 33.91
C TRP A 675 -20.72 -0.86 32.70
N ASP A 676 -22.02 -1.08 32.55
CA ASP A 676 -22.66 -1.84 31.46
C ASP A 676 -22.27 -1.35 30.05
N LYS A 677 -22.17 -0.03 29.87
CA LYS A 677 -21.82 0.63 28.60
C LYS A 677 -20.41 0.28 28.11
N TYR A 678 -19.51 -0.12 29.00
CA TYR A 678 -18.12 -0.46 28.66
C TYR A 678 -17.86 -1.96 28.53
N TYR A 679 -18.80 -2.83 28.94
CA TYR A 679 -18.63 -4.28 28.84
C TYR A 679 -18.43 -4.74 27.39
N ALA A 680 -19.17 -4.17 26.44
CA ALA A 680 -19.16 -4.57 25.04
C ALA A 680 -17.79 -4.39 24.35
N GLU A 681 -17.07 -3.32 24.68
CA GLU A 681 -15.72 -3.05 24.15
C GLU A 681 -14.59 -3.61 25.02
N SER A 682 -14.87 -4.27 26.14
CA SER A 682 -13.84 -4.79 27.04
C SER A 682 -13.24 -6.13 26.56
N HIS A 683 -11.90 -6.19 26.56
CA HIS A 683 -11.10 -7.37 26.20
C HIS A 683 -10.65 -8.17 27.43
N GLY A 684 -10.63 -7.52 28.60
CA GLY A 684 -10.31 -8.10 29.91
C GLY A 684 -10.83 -7.19 31.03
N VAL A 685 -11.07 -7.76 32.21
CA VAL A 685 -11.63 -7.03 33.37
C VAL A 685 -10.70 -7.22 34.58
N ILE A 686 -10.43 -6.12 35.30
CA ILE A 686 -9.75 -6.11 36.59
C ILE A 686 -10.76 -5.66 37.64
N TYR A 687 -11.06 -6.53 38.62
CA TYR A 687 -11.94 -6.19 39.74
C TYR A 687 -11.09 -6.02 41.01
N VAL A 688 -11.19 -4.87 41.67
CA VAL A 688 -10.37 -4.51 42.83
C VAL A 688 -11.23 -4.57 44.10
N ILE A 689 -10.85 -5.48 45.00
CA ILE A 689 -11.46 -5.66 46.32
C ILE A 689 -10.58 -4.95 47.36
N ASP A 690 -11.20 -4.24 48.28
CA ASP A 690 -10.53 -3.73 49.46
C ASP A 690 -10.39 -4.84 50.50
N SER A 691 -9.17 -5.23 50.86
CA SER A 691 -8.95 -6.28 51.86
C SER A 691 -9.07 -5.78 53.30
N THR A 692 -9.30 -4.48 53.51
CA THR A 692 -9.41 -3.85 54.85
C THR A 692 -10.84 -3.47 55.23
N ASP A 693 -11.78 -3.59 54.29
CA ASP A 693 -13.17 -3.14 54.41
C ASP A 693 -14.12 -4.35 54.53
N GLU A 694 -14.11 -5.00 55.71
CA GLU A 694 -14.93 -6.19 55.98
C GLU A 694 -16.44 -5.85 55.98
N GLU A 695 -16.81 -4.63 56.43
CA GLU A 695 -18.21 -4.18 56.46
C GLU A 695 -18.82 -4.10 55.05
N ARG A 696 -18.09 -3.51 54.07
CA ARG A 696 -18.56 -3.39 52.67
C ARG A 696 -18.11 -4.54 51.76
N LEU A 697 -17.52 -5.60 52.31
CA LEU A 697 -17.21 -6.82 51.55
C LEU A 697 -18.48 -7.46 50.96
N SER A 698 -19.61 -7.30 51.65
CA SER A 698 -20.95 -7.71 51.20
C SER A 698 -21.42 -6.93 49.96
N GLU A 699 -21.37 -5.60 50.01
CA GLU A 699 -21.64 -4.68 48.88
C GLU A 699 -20.73 -5.00 47.68
N SER A 700 -19.44 -5.24 47.94
CA SER A 700 -18.48 -5.61 46.89
C SER A 700 -18.81 -6.96 46.24
N LYS A 701 -19.34 -7.93 47.00
CA LYS A 701 -19.81 -9.21 46.47
C LYS A 701 -21.02 -9.02 45.56
N GLU A 702 -22.02 -8.24 45.96
CA GLU A 702 -23.19 -7.96 45.12
C GLU A 702 -22.82 -7.21 43.83
N ALA A 703 -21.95 -6.21 43.90
CA ALA A 703 -21.44 -5.48 42.73
C ALA A 703 -20.62 -6.38 41.79
N PHE A 704 -19.82 -7.30 42.33
CA PHE A 704 -19.10 -8.32 41.55
C PHE A 704 -20.04 -9.32 40.89
N GLU A 705 -21.06 -9.79 41.62
CA GLU A 705 -22.05 -10.75 41.13
C GLU A 705 -22.87 -10.17 39.96
N LYS A 706 -23.35 -8.93 40.12
CA LYS A 706 -24.03 -8.14 39.08
C LYS A 706 -23.17 -7.96 37.81
N MET A 707 -21.85 -7.84 37.97
CA MET A 707 -20.91 -7.75 36.85
C MET A 707 -20.73 -9.10 36.15
N ILE A 708 -20.39 -10.18 36.87
CA ILE A 708 -20.08 -11.48 36.23
C ILE A 708 -21.31 -12.14 35.57
N SER A 709 -22.52 -11.82 36.04
CA SER A 709 -23.79 -12.26 35.44
C SER A 709 -24.17 -11.55 34.13
N SER A 710 -23.38 -10.59 33.64
CA SER A 710 -23.57 -10.02 32.30
C SER A 710 -23.08 -10.97 31.21
N GLU A 711 -24.00 -11.40 30.33
CA GLU A 711 -23.71 -12.24 29.14
C GLU A 711 -22.64 -11.61 28.23
N VAL A 712 -22.57 -10.26 28.19
CA VAL A 712 -21.59 -9.51 27.38
C VAL A 712 -20.14 -9.76 27.84
N LEU A 713 -19.94 -10.15 29.10
CA LEU A 713 -18.64 -10.49 29.68
C LEU A 713 -18.33 -12.00 29.67
N GLU A 714 -19.14 -12.84 29.00
CA GLU A 714 -18.80 -14.26 28.85
C GLU A 714 -17.48 -14.43 28.07
N GLY A 715 -16.63 -15.36 28.53
CA GLY A 715 -15.32 -15.61 27.95
C GLY A 715 -14.26 -14.50 28.13
N VAL A 716 -14.60 -13.35 28.74
CA VAL A 716 -13.67 -12.25 29.00
C VAL A 716 -12.77 -12.59 30.22
N PRO A 717 -11.43 -12.51 30.13
CA PRO A 717 -10.52 -12.78 31.25
C PRO A 717 -10.75 -11.84 32.43
N LEU A 718 -10.71 -12.39 33.65
CA LEU A 718 -11.02 -11.70 34.89
C LEU A 718 -9.86 -11.80 35.89
N LEU A 719 -9.27 -10.66 36.22
CA LEU A 719 -8.26 -10.53 37.28
C LEU A 719 -8.91 -9.91 38.52
N VAL A 720 -8.95 -10.64 39.62
CA VAL A 720 -9.43 -10.14 40.91
C VAL A 720 -8.22 -9.82 41.80
N LEU A 721 -8.16 -8.58 42.27
CA LEU A 721 -7.08 -8.06 43.10
C LEU A 721 -7.59 -7.86 44.52
N ALA A 722 -7.06 -8.64 45.47
CA ALA A 722 -7.17 -8.35 46.89
C ALA A 722 -6.17 -7.23 47.22
N ASN A 723 -6.64 -5.99 47.28
CA ASN A 723 -5.79 -4.80 47.44
C ASN A 723 -5.64 -4.39 48.91
N LYS A 724 -4.64 -3.56 49.22
CA LYS A 724 -4.27 -3.11 50.58
C LYS A 724 -3.73 -4.21 51.50
N GLN A 725 -2.99 -5.17 50.93
CA GLN A 725 -2.32 -6.28 51.66
C GLN A 725 -1.10 -5.83 52.50
N ASP A 726 -0.87 -4.51 52.59
CA ASP A 726 0.16 -3.82 53.38
C ASP A 726 -0.37 -3.26 54.71
N VAL A 727 -1.66 -3.42 55.00
CA VAL A 727 -2.33 -2.92 56.21
C VAL A 727 -2.53 -4.06 57.21
N GLU A 728 -2.25 -3.81 58.49
CA GLU A 728 -2.49 -4.80 59.56
C GLU A 728 -3.98 -5.15 59.66
N ASN A 729 -4.28 -6.43 59.92
CA ASN A 729 -5.63 -7.03 59.93
C ASN A 729 -6.36 -7.06 58.56
N CYS A 730 -5.65 -6.96 57.42
CA CYS A 730 -6.26 -7.22 56.12
C CYS A 730 -6.68 -8.69 55.92
N LEU A 731 -7.81 -8.93 55.27
CA LEU A 731 -8.29 -10.25 54.85
C LEU A 731 -7.31 -10.91 53.88
N SER A 732 -7.06 -12.22 54.04
CA SER A 732 -6.17 -12.94 53.14
C SER A 732 -6.89 -13.37 51.85
N VAL A 733 -6.13 -13.67 50.80
CA VAL A 733 -6.68 -14.17 49.52
C VAL A 733 -7.53 -15.46 49.69
N PRO A 734 -7.17 -16.44 50.54
CA PRO A 734 -8.08 -17.51 50.96
C PRO A 734 -9.42 -17.05 51.55
N ASP A 735 -9.43 -16.02 52.40
CA ASP A 735 -10.65 -15.54 53.06
C ASP A 735 -11.59 -14.87 52.05
N ILE A 736 -11.02 -14.04 51.17
CA ILE A 736 -11.75 -13.40 50.06
C ILE A 736 -12.29 -14.46 49.08
N LYS A 737 -11.54 -15.52 48.78
CA LYS A 737 -12.03 -16.67 47.99
C LYS A 737 -13.19 -17.41 48.68
N THR A 738 -13.16 -17.48 50.01
CA THR A 738 -14.25 -18.07 50.81
C THR A 738 -15.50 -17.19 50.78
N ALA A 739 -15.37 -15.87 50.99
CA ALA A 739 -16.49 -14.93 50.95
C ALA A 739 -17.19 -14.89 49.57
N PHE A 740 -16.44 -15.05 48.48
CA PHE A 740 -16.92 -15.03 47.09
C PHE A 740 -17.21 -16.44 46.52
N SER A 741 -17.33 -17.48 47.37
CA SER A 741 -17.58 -18.88 46.95
C SER A 741 -18.78 -19.02 46.01
N ASP A 742 -19.87 -18.32 46.34
CA ASP A 742 -21.18 -18.49 45.69
C ASP A 742 -21.21 -17.86 44.28
N CYS A 743 -20.25 -16.97 44.01
CA CYS A 743 -20.02 -16.37 42.70
C CYS A 743 -19.26 -17.33 41.76
N ALA A 744 -18.54 -18.32 42.28
CA ALA A 744 -17.68 -19.20 41.47
C ALA A 744 -18.39 -19.95 40.33
N PRO A 745 -19.63 -20.49 40.49
CA PRO A 745 -20.37 -21.08 39.37
C PRO A 745 -20.69 -20.09 38.25
N LYS A 746 -20.88 -18.80 38.59
CA LYS A 746 -21.21 -17.71 37.65
C LYS A 746 -19.98 -17.18 36.89
N ILE A 747 -18.77 -17.49 37.35
CA ILE A 747 -17.53 -17.21 36.60
C ILE A 747 -17.46 -18.10 35.34
N GLY A 748 -18.04 -19.30 35.36
CA GLY A 748 -18.14 -20.16 34.17
C GLY A 748 -16.78 -20.60 33.64
N LYS A 749 -16.60 -20.58 32.31
CA LYS A 749 -15.36 -21.06 31.64
C LYS A 749 -14.30 -19.97 31.40
N ARG A 750 -14.48 -18.75 31.89
CA ARG A 750 -13.55 -17.63 31.62
C ARG A 750 -12.25 -17.78 32.42
N ASP A 751 -11.12 -17.35 31.86
CA ASP A 751 -9.84 -17.28 32.58
C ASP A 751 -10.01 -16.38 33.81
N CYS A 752 -9.71 -16.90 35.00
CA CYS A 752 -9.85 -16.16 36.25
C CYS A 752 -8.62 -16.34 37.15
N LEU A 753 -8.07 -15.22 37.65
CA LEU A 753 -6.99 -15.20 38.64
C LEU A 753 -7.38 -14.31 39.82
N VAL A 754 -7.22 -14.82 41.04
CA VAL A 754 -7.38 -14.04 42.28
C VAL A 754 -6.03 -14.02 43.00
N GLN A 755 -5.46 -12.83 43.18
CA GLN A 755 -4.10 -12.62 43.71
C GLN A 755 -4.02 -11.45 44.71
N PRO A 756 -3.02 -11.43 45.61
CA PRO A 756 -2.78 -10.30 46.50
C PRO A 756 -2.17 -9.12 45.73
N CYS A 757 -2.45 -7.90 46.17
CA CYS A 757 -1.92 -6.68 45.60
C CYS A 757 -1.76 -5.60 46.68
N THR A 758 -0.76 -4.75 46.49
CA THR A 758 -0.68 -3.47 47.19
C THR A 758 -0.44 -2.40 46.13
N ALA A 759 -1.50 -1.65 45.79
CA ALA A 759 -1.44 -0.60 44.78
C ALA A 759 -0.46 0.53 45.14
N LEU A 760 -0.19 0.77 46.43
CA LEU A 760 0.65 1.88 46.90
C LEU A 760 2.16 1.62 46.73
N THR A 761 2.61 0.38 46.95
CA THR A 761 3.99 -0.08 46.72
C THR A 761 4.18 -0.69 45.33
N GLY A 762 3.09 -1.18 44.72
CA GLY A 762 3.06 -1.85 43.44
C GLY A 762 3.39 -3.35 43.48
N GLN A 763 3.38 -4.00 44.65
CA GLN A 763 3.49 -5.47 44.73
C GLN A 763 2.23 -6.13 44.13
N GLY A 764 2.41 -7.23 43.38
CA GLY A 764 1.35 -7.91 42.63
C GLY A 764 0.96 -7.25 41.29
N VAL A 765 1.35 -5.99 41.06
CA VAL A 765 0.97 -5.23 39.87
C VAL A 765 1.63 -5.77 38.59
N ASN A 766 2.88 -6.24 38.66
CA ASN A 766 3.58 -6.71 37.46
C ASN A 766 2.99 -8.06 37.01
N GLU A 767 2.87 -8.96 37.96
CA GLU A 767 2.39 -10.33 37.82
C GLU A 767 0.95 -10.35 37.26
N GLY A 768 0.08 -9.48 37.79
CA GLY A 768 -1.30 -9.33 37.32
C GLY A 768 -1.41 -8.78 35.91
N ILE A 769 -0.59 -7.77 35.55
CA ILE A 769 -0.59 -7.20 34.19
C ILE A 769 0.02 -8.17 33.17
N GLU A 770 1.10 -8.87 33.50
CA GLU A 770 1.69 -9.90 32.62
C GLU A 770 0.73 -11.09 32.40
N TRP A 771 0.01 -11.51 33.45
CA TRP A 771 -1.07 -12.49 33.32
C TRP A 771 -2.21 -11.98 32.42
N MET A 772 -2.66 -10.75 32.61
CA MET A 772 -3.73 -10.15 31.80
C MET A 772 -3.34 -10.08 30.32
N VAL A 773 -2.12 -9.61 29.99
CA VAL A 773 -1.59 -9.61 28.61
C VAL A 773 -1.62 -11.02 28.01
N LYS A 774 -1.14 -12.02 28.76
CA LYS A 774 -1.11 -13.43 28.31
C LYS A 774 -2.51 -13.99 28.04
N CYS A 775 -3.52 -13.60 28.82
CA CYS A 775 -4.90 -14.03 28.61
C CYS A 775 -5.58 -13.30 27.45
N VAL A 776 -5.49 -11.96 27.34
CA VAL A 776 -6.16 -11.23 26.24
C VAL A 776 -5.52 -11.52 24.87
N VAL A 777 -4.20 -11.69 24.79
CA VAL A 777 -3.51 -12.09 23.54
C VAL A 777 -3.86 -13.52 23.13
N ARG A 778 -4.28 -14.38 24.07
CA ARG A 778 -4.74 -15.75 23.78
C ARG A 778 -6.23 -15.82 23.42
N ASN A 779 -7.04 -14.80 23.73
CA ASN A 779 -8.50 -14.89 23.60
C ASN A 779 -8.98 -14.58 22.18
N ILE A 780 -9.10 -15.63 21.36
CA ILE A 780 -9.56 -15.55 19.96
C ILE A 780 -10.96 -14.89 19.85
N HIS A 781 -11.83 -15.04 20.85
CA HIS A 781 -13.19 -14.47 20.83
C HIS A 781 -13.23 -12.95 21.06
N ARG A 782 -12.13 -12.31 21.46
CA ARG A 782 -12.01 -10.87 21.72
C ARG A 782 -10.73 -10.31 21.08
N PRO A 783 -10.67 -10.21 19.74
CA PRO A 783 -9.50 -9.70 19.02
C PRO A 783 -9.20 -8.23 19.36
N PRO A 784 -7.95 -7.77 19.20
CA PRO A 784 -7.54 -6.41 19.57
C PRO A 784 -8.29 -5.32 18.78
N ARG A 785 -8.49 -4.17 19.43
CA ARG A 785 -9.11 -2.98 18.87
C ARG A 785 -8.27 -2.45 17.70
N GLN A 786 -8.71 -2.75 16.48
CA GLN A 786 -8.11 -2.20 15.27
C GLN A 786 -8.36 -0.69 15.23
N LYS A 787 -7.31 0.11 15.03
CA LYS A 787 -7.44 1.57 14.90
C LYS A 787 -8.01 1.94 13.54
N ASP A 788 -8.82 2.99 13.53
CA ASP A 788 -9.03 3.80 12.33
C ASP A 788 -7.74 4.61 12.09
N ILE A 789 -7.14 4.45 10.91
CA ILE A 789 -6.01 5.27 10.49
C ILE A 789 -6.59 6.42 9.69
N THR A 790 -6.46 7.62 10.26
CA THR A 790 -6.60 8.91 9.58
C THR A 790 -5.23 9.48 9.26
#